data_AF-A0A6N8EHP7-F1
#
_entry.id   AF-A0A6N8EHP7-F1
#
_cell.length_a   1.000
_cell.length_b   1.000
_cell.length_c   1.000
_cell.angle_alpha   90.00
_cell.angle_beta   90.00
_cell.angle_gamma   90.00
#
_symmetry.space_group_name_H-M   'P 1'
#
loop_
_entity.id
_entity.type
_entity.pdbx_description
1 polymer ?
#
loop_
_entity_poly.entity_id
_entity_poly.type
_entity_poly.pdbx_seq_one_letter_code
_entity_poly.pdbx_strand_id
1 'polypeptide(L)'
;MTGLQQAFSHTVQMHSTRLFPKGQGAQGYALTGIAALCDWCVVTDRNKSGTSACIRGDLNRQPRTVFLSMRSGLQALHYFRQEVLPLIESPFVLLSGSEDVTLPNQYDQRWPRATAEQRQCFDEIIADTRVLHWFAENRDSEHPKLSTLPTGYVFEPGASDQVSLPKIDRPLQERPLRVLCAHRVRAGQQWDLRRRVTARCLSSLREVATVHELELTPAAFQHEVQAHSFVLCVEGGGLDPSPKAWQAIANGSIPIVRASVLRDAYQQLPVAFIDDWDSDCLSLEQLRAWRDQLAPWYDLGGPRALVRERLSLHYWWKQIVSRLPRHERSDIDTPSFRTTAQDNVCVDQPFDLSVNLEPDSEPTQTPALLAWARLITANDDWAAFKGCLPETLATQPRRAELALHVAYAHASLGSMVYARNWLTHAADWCDDRSALDRAFIGVICCKSPRFQHQRIENGWAARLYDIWSHTPRNMPISQSPNTTPSPPVKTFSATIPMRVDFLIAGTQKGGTRTLGTYLRLHPGIRMPQRKEVHFFDHENHFTGRKTPNYEAYHRYFHDTEASALHGEGTPIYMYWRPAAQRIHAYNPEIKLILLLRNPITRAYSHWNMEYRRNADKIPFLDALLTEQERCCTAAPLQHRVFSYLDRGRYTEQLERLFAYFPRQQIHIIKSEYLWSQPQEALDGICEFLGVPPLPLIDDLHVFAGEYSAPMPLEAREFLTHYFEPEILALEKLIGWDCSDWLPR
;
A
#
# COMPACT_ATOMS: atom_id res chain seq x y z
N MET A 1 -33.96 -16.85 -21.79
CA MET A 1 -34.53 -15.63 -21.19
C MET A 1 -33.96 -15.55 -19.77
N THR A 2 -32.80 -14.89 -19.64
CA THR A 2 -32.60 -13.50 -19.15
C THR A 2 -32.41 -13.44 -17.65
N GLY A 3 -31.17 -13.17 -17.23
CA GLY A 3 -30.85 -12.72 -15.87
C GLY A 3 -29.82 -13.58 -15.16
N LEU A 4 -28.53 -13.36 -15.48
CA LEU A 4 -27.37 -13.36 -14.56
C LEU A 4 -26.06 -13.38 -15.39
N GLN A 5 -25.91 -12.43 -16.32
CA GLN A 5 -24.61 -11.83 -16.55
C GLN A 5 -24.41 -10.83 -15.40
N GLN A 6 -23.81 -11.27 -14.29
CA GLN A 6 -23.28 -10.32 -13.33
C GLN A 6 -22.17 -9.54 -14.05
N ALA A 7 -22.43 -8.26 -14.28
CA ALA A 7 -21.46 -7.32 -14.83
C ALA A 7 -20.23 -7.30 -13.91
N PHE A 8 -19.12 -7.87 -14.37
CA PHE A 8 -17.81 -7.54 -13.82
C PHE A 8 -17.69 -6.02 -13.88
N SER A 9 -17.44 -5.35 -12.75
CA SER A 9 -17.30 -3.90 -12.79
C SER A 9 -16.04 -3.55 -13.60
N HIS A 10 -16.23 -3.01 -14.80
CA HIS A 10 -15.17 -2.43 -15.64
C HIS A 10 -14.56 -1.15 -15.03
N THR A 11 -14.94 -0.83 -13.80
CA THR A 11 -14.51 0.36 -13.06
C THR A 11 -13.07 0.18 -12.57
N VAL A 12 -12.25 1.19 -12.80
CA VAL A 12 -10.88 1.30 -12.32
C VAL A 12 -10.75 2.65 -11.64
N GLN A 13 -10.22 2.66 -10.42
CA GLN A 13 -9.79 3.91 -9.80
C GLN A 13 -8.54 4.40 -10.53
N MET A 14 -8.68 5.43 -11.34
CA MET A 14 -7.61 5.87 -12.23
C MET A 14 -6.53 6.63 -11.47
N HIS A 15 -5.27 6.34 -11.82
CA HIS A 15 -4.15 7.16 -11.36
C HIS A 15 -4.28 8.59 -11.89
N SER A 16 -3.98 9.58 -11.05
CA SER A 16 -3.91 10.99 -11.40
C SER A 16 -3.07 11.77 -10.40
N THR A 17 -2.34 12.77 -10.89
CA THR A 17 -1.64 13.78 -10.09
C THR A 17 -2.32 15.15 -10.15
N ARG A 18 -3.40 15.31 -10.92
CA ARG A 18 -4.00 16.62 -11.24
C ARG A 18 -5.09 17.02 -10.25
N LEU A 19 -4.92 18.19 -9.63
CA LEU A 19 -5.87 18.73 -8.65
C LEU A 19 -6.74 19.84 -9.26
N PHE A 20 -8.06 19.75 -9.14
CA PHE A 20 -9.01 20.76 -9.62
C PHE A 20 -10.01 21.12 -8.51
N PRO A 21 -10.74 22.24 -8.62
CA PRO A 21 -10.64 23.32 -9.63
C PRO A 21 -9.42 24.23 -9.44
N LYS A 22 -8.95 24.86 -10.53
CA LYS A 22 -7.84 25.84 -10.46
C LYS A 22 -8.31 27.22 -10.02
N GLY A 23 -7.43 27.99 -9.38
CA GLY A 23 -7.62 29.43 -9.14
C GLY A 23 -8.63 29.78 -8.04
N GLN A 24 -8.93 28.84 -7.14
CA GLN A 24 -9.81 29.03 -5.99
C GLN A 24 -9.03 29.16 -4.67
N GLY A 25 -7.72 29.43 -4.75
CA GLY A 25 -6.81 29.40 -3.60
C GLY A 25 -6.39 27.97 -3.24
N ALA A 26 -5.31 27.85 -2.45
CA ALA A 26 -4.77 26.55 -2.05
C ALA A 26 -5.80 25.64 -1.36
N GLN A 27 -6.73 26.22 -0.60
CA GLN A 27 -7.78 25.48 0.11
C GLN A 27 -8.87 24.92 -0.80
N GLY A 28 -9.10 25.54 -1.96
CA GLY A 28 -10.18 25.19 -2.89
C GLY A 28 -9.94 23.95 -3.75
N TYR A 29 -8.71 23.41 -3.75
CA TYR A 29 -8.39 22.20 -4.51
C TYR A 29 -8.97 20.95 -3.85
N ALA A 30 -9.64 20.11 -4.64
CA ALA A 30 -10.02 18.77 -4.23
C ALA A 30 -8.78 17.86 -4.27
N LEU A 31 -8.52 17.15 -3.17
CA LEU A 31 -7.50 16.11 -3.12
C LEU A 31 -8.08 14.84 -3.76
N THR A 32 -7.56 14.47 -4.92
CA THR A 32 -7.95 13.29 -5.69
C THR A 32 -6.71 12.49 -6.11
N GLY A 33 -6.91 11.26 -6.58
CA GLY A 33 -5.83 10.41 -7.06
C GLY A 33 -4.75 10.21 -6.01
N ILE A 34 -3.49 10.35 -6.40
CA ILE A 34 -2.34 10.13 -5.51
C ILE A 34 -2.29 11.10 -4.34
N ALA A 35 -2.68 12.36 -4.54
CA ALA A 35 -2.65 13.34 -3.47
C ALA A 35 -3.55 12.91 -2.29
N ALA A 36 -4.73 12.33 -2.57
CA ALA A 36 -5.64 11.86 -1.53
C ALA A 36 -5.09 10.72 -0.66
N LEU A 37 -4.04 10.02 -1.10
CA LEU A 37 -3.41 8.92 -0.38
C LEU A 37 -2.21 9.34 0.48
N CYS A 38 -1.62 10.51 0.21
CA CYS A 38 -0.46 10.98 0.95
C CYS A 38 -0.83 11.43 2.37
N ASP A 39 0.07 11.20 3.33
CA ASP A 39 -0.13 11.62 4.72
C ASP A 39 -0.31 13.14 4.81
N TRP A 40 0.58 13.88 4.12
CA TRP A 40 0.51 15.33 3.99
C TRP A 40 0.41 15.73 2.50
N CYS A 41 -0.46 16.69 2.22
CA CYS A 41 -0.60 17.36 0.94
C CYS A 41 -0.30 18.85 1.09
N VAL A 42 0.82 19.29 0.53
CA VAL A 42 1.20 20.70 0.42
C VAL A 42 0.58 21.25 -0.85
N VAL A 43 -0.51 21.98 -0.71
CA VAL A 43 -1.22 22.59 -1.83
C VAL A 43 -0.78 24.03 -1.96
N THR A 44 -0.31 24.42 -3.14
CA THR A 44 -0.03 25.81 -3.48
C THR A 44 -1.04 26.32 -4.49
N ASP A 45 -1.21 27.63 -4.60
CA ASP A 45 -1.97 28.25 -5.70
C ASP A 45 -1.40 29.63 -6.02
N ARG A 46 -1.38 29.97 -7.30
CA ARG A 46 -1.08 31.33 -7.75
C ARG A 46 -2.40 32.01 -8.12
N ASN A 47 -2.86 32.93 -7.28
CA ASN A 47 -4.09 33.70 -7.54
C ASN A 47 -3.75 35.16 -7.83
N LYS A 48 -4.78 35.99 -8.08
CA LYS A 48 -4.58 37.42 -8.41
C LYS A 48 -4.02 38.24 -7.24
N SER A 49 -4.15 37.76 -6.00
CA SER A 49 -3.69 38.45 -4.78
C SER A 49 -2.29 38.03 -4.33
N GLY A 50 -1.73 36.92 -4.84
CA GLY A 50 -0.42 36.42 -4.41
C GLY A 50 -0.26 34.92 -4.63
N THR A 51 0.75 34.33 -3.99
CA THR A 51 0.87 32.87 -3.87
C THR A 51 0.32 32.46 -2.51
N SER A 52 -0.64 31.54 -2.51
CA SER A 52 -1.17 30.93 -1.28
C SER A 52 -0.67 29.49 -1.14
N ALA A 53 -0.53 29.01 0.08
CA ALA A 53 -0.20 27.63 0.36
C ALA A 53 -0.94 27.12 1.61
N CYS A 54 -1.20 25.83 1.67
CA CYS A 54 -1.67 25.15 2.87
C CYS A 54 -1.19 23.70 2.93
N ILE A 55 -1.12 23.14 4.13
CA ILE A 55 -0.83 21.72 4.36
C ILE A 55 -2.14 21.03 4.76
N ARG A 56 -2.49 19.96 4.06
CA ARG A 56 -3.67 19.13 4.31
C ARG A 56 -3.20 17.77 4.80
N GLY A 57 -3.51 17.39 6.03
CA GLY A 57 -3.07 16.14 6.66
C GLY A 57 -3.14 16.20 8.18
N ASP A 58 -2.84 15.10 8.86
CA ASP A 58 -2.70 15.09 10.33
C ASP A 58 -1.31 15.59 10.72
N LEU A 59 -1.22 16.88 11.08
CA LEU A 59 0.03 17.53 11.48
C LEU A 59 0.56 17.06 12.85
N ASN A 60 -0.22 16.28 13.61
CA ASN A 60 0.26 15.69 14.87
C ASN A 60 1.07 14.42 14.64
N ARG A 61 1.14 13.94 13.39
CA ARG A 61 1.89 12.76 13.00
C ARG A 61 2.91 13.14 11.94
N GLN A 62 4.12 12.60 12.10
CA GLN A 62 5.17 12.76 11.10
C GLN A 62 4.78 12.01 9.81
N PRO A 63 4.88 12.66 8.63
CA PRO A 63 4.43 12.07 7.38
C PRO A 63 5.46 11.06 6.86
N ARG A 64 4.97 9.96 6.29
CA ARG A 64 5.80 9.02 5.50
C ARG A 64 5.73 9.37 4.02
N THR A 65 4.64 9.99 3.58
CA THR A 65 4.40 10.40 2.20
C THR A 65 3.92 11.84 2.14
N VAL A 66 4.52 12.63 1.25
CA VAL A 66 4.18 14.05 1.09
C VAL A 66 3.94 14.36 -0.38
N PHE A 67 2.78 14.92 -0.70
CA PHE A 67 2.47 15.43 -2.04
C PHE A 67 2.64 16.95 -2.09
N LEU A 68 3.51 17.43 -2.97
CA LEU A 68 3.72 18.85 -3.27
C LEU A 68 3.02 19.23 -4.58
N SER A 69 1.97 20.03 -4.46
CA SER A 69 1.30 20.63 -5.61
C SER A 69 2.17 21.74 -6.21
N MET A 70 2.48 21.62 -7.50
CA MET A 70 3.28 22.58 -8.28
C MET A 70 2.42 23.69 -8.91
N ARG A 71 1.25 23.98 -8.34
CA ARG A 71 0.28 24.95 -8.87
C ARG A 71 0.78 26.40 -8.84
N SER A 72 1.68 26.75 -7.90
CA SER A 72 2.43 28.00 -7.94
C SER A 72 3.75 27.92 -8.73
N GLY A 73 3.95 26.84 -9.49
CA GLY A 73 5.17 26.54 -10.23
C GLY A 73 6.35 26.26 -9.29
N LEU A 74 7.56 26.68 -9.69
CA LEU A 74 8.77 26.45 -8.90
C LEU A 74 8.80 27.21 -7.56
N GLN A 75 7.90 28.18 -7.35
CA GLN A 75 7.74 28.82 -6.04
C GLN A 75 7.28 27.82 -4.97
N ALA A 76 6.62 26.74 -5.37
CA ALA A 76 6.24 25.65 -4.47
C ALA A 76 7.45 24.99 -3.81
N LEU A 77 8.60 24.91 -4.49
CA LEU A 77 9.84 24.36 -3.93
C LEU A 77 10.38 25.24 -2.81
N HIS A 78 10.32 26.56 -3.00
CA HIS A 78 10.79 27.52 -2.01
C HIS A 78 9.98 27.40 -0.71
N TYR A 79 8.65 27.42 -0.84
CA TYR A 79 7.74 27.23 0.29
C TYR A 79 7.97 25.88 0.95
N PHE A 80 8.08 24.80 0.18
CA PHE A 80 8.33 23.47 0.73
C PHE A 80 9.63 23.42 1.54
N ARG A 81 10.73 23.95 0.98
CA ARG A 81 12.03 23.95 1.63
C ARG A 81 12.03 24.78 2.92
N GLN A 82 11.44 25.96 2.91
CA GLN A 82 11.50 26.91 4.04
C GLN A 82 10.48 26.58 5.13
N GLU A 83 9.26 26.23 4.75
CA GLU A 83 8.13 26.19 5.68
C GLU A 83 7.71 24.76 6.02
N VAL A 84 7.88 23.79 5.11
CA VAL A 84 7.36 22.42 5.30
C VAL A 84 8.45 21.45 5.71
N LEU A 85 9.57 21.42 4.99
CA LEU A 85 10.67 20.49 5.23
C LEU A 85 11.25 20.58 6.66
N PRO A 86 11.32 21.75 7.32
CA PRO A 86 11.74 21.82 8.72
C PRO A 86 10.74 21.18 9.70
N LEU A 87 9.47 21.03 9.32
CA LEU A 87 8.44 20.41 10.17
C LEU A 87 8.50 18.86 10.14
N ILE A 88 9.18 18.28 9.15
CA ILE A 88 9.24 16.83 8.94
C ILE A 88 10.50 16.28 9.59
N GLU A 89 10.35 15.54 10.69
CA GLU A 89 11.49 15.01 11.46
C GLU A 89 11.87 13.58 11.05
N SER A 90 10.98 12.85 10.39
CA SER A 90 11.19 11.46 9.95
C SER A 90 11.51 11.33 8.47
N PRO A 91 12.13 10.22 8.03
CA PRO A 91 12.28 9.91 6.61
C PRO A 91 10.92 9.78 5.91
N PHE A 92 10.85 10.24 4.65
CA PHE A 92 9.62 10.26 3.86
C PHE A 92 9.88 10.17 2.36
N VAL A 93 8.84 9.82 1.61
CA VAL A 93 8.82 9.87 0.14
C VAL A 93 8.10 11.13 -0.32
N LEU A 94 8.75 11.91 -1.19
CA LEU A 94 8.20 13.13 -1.77
C LEU A 94 7.57 12.84 -3.13
N LEU A 95 6.43 13.46 -3.41
CA LEU A 95 5.75 13.42 -4.68
C LEU A 95 5.47 14.85 -5.14
N SER A 96 5.64 15.15 -6.43
CA SER A 96 5.29 16.47 -6.96
C SER A 96 4.54 16.39 -8.28
N GLY A 97 3.49 17.18 -8.44
CA GLY A 97 2.71 17.21 -9.67
C GLY A 97 1.66 18.31 -9.69
N SER A 98 0.59 18.08 -10.44
CA SER A 98 -0.56 18.98 -10.63
C SER A 98 -0.33 20.10 -11.65
N GLU A 99 0.91 20.41 -12.06
CA GLU A 99 1.20 21.43 -13.08
C GLU A 99 2.24 20.96 -14.10
N ASP A 100 2.26 21.61 -15.27
CA ASP A 100 3.15 21.28 -16.39
C ASP A 100 4.62 21.69 -16.16
N VAL A 101 4.96 22.16 -14.96
CA VAL A 101 6.29 22.66 -14.62
C VAL A 101 7.28 21.50 -14.51
N THR A 102 8.43 21.60 -15.18
CA THR A 102 9.48 20.58 -15.19
C THR A 102 10.56 20.87 -14.15
N LEU A 103 11.00 19.83 -13.46
CA LEU A 103 12.04 19.91 -12.44
C LEU A 103 13.39 19.36 -12.95
N PRO A 104 14.52 19.99 -12.60
CA PRO A 104 14.65 21.22 -11.83
C PRO A 104 14.67 22.49 -12.69
N ASN A 105 14.79 22.38 -14.01
CA ASN A 105 15.22 23.51 -14.84
C ASN A 105 14.09 24.36 -15.41
N GLN A 106 12.85 23.86 -15.41
CA GLN A 106 11.72 24.43 -16.14
C GLN A 106 12.08 24.63 -17.63
N TYR A 107 12.14 23.52 -18.36
CA TYR A 107 12.48 23.46 -19.78
C TYR A 107 11.40 24.08 -20.67
N ASP A 108 10.14 24.03 -20.22
CA ASP A 108 9.03 24.63 -20.96
C ASP A 108 9.10 26.15 -20.92
N GLN A 109 9.37 26.71 -22.10
CA GLN A 109 9.63 28.13 -22.39
C GLN A 109 8.44 29.06 -22.13
N ARG A 110 7.24 28.51 -21.89
CA ARG A 110 6.07 29.30 -21.47
C ARG A 110 6.23 29.93 -20.10
N TRP A 111 6.97 29.26 -19.22
CA TRP A 111 7.18 29.69 -17.85
C TRP A 111 8.59 30.26 -17.72
N PRO A 112 8.82 31.21 -16.80
CA PRO A 112 10.17 31.65 -16.49
C PRO A 112 11.05 30.44 -16.20
N ARG A 113 12.25 30.42 -16.79
CA ARG A 113 13.26 29.43 -16.42
C ARG A 113 13.49 29.47 -14.92
N ALA A 114 13.86 28.33 -14.35
CA ALA A 114 14.22 28.27 -12.95
C ALA A 114 15.28 29.33 -12.60
N THR A 115 15.08 30.07 -11.52
CA THR A 115 16.13 30.95 -10.99
C THR A 115 17.24 30.11 -10.34
N ALA A 116 18.37 30.74 -9.99
CA ALA A 116 19.44 30.03 -9.28
C ALA A 116 18.95 29.53 -7.91
N GLU A 117 18.15 30.35 -7.21
CA GLU A 117 17.57 30.05 -5.91
C GLU A 117 16.57 28.88 -5.99
N GLN A 118 15.78 28.81 -7.05
CA GLN A 118 14.82 27.70 -7.25
C GLN A 118 15.53 26.37 -7.53
N ARG A 119 16.61 26.40 -8.34
CA ARG A 119 17.46 25.22 -8.54
C ARG A 119 18.14 24.79 -7.24
N GLN A 120 18.66 25.76 -6.48
CA GLN A 120 19.24 25.49 -5.17
C GLN A 120 18.23 24.86 -4.21
N CYS A 121 16.98 25.34 -4.17
CA CYS A 121 15.92 24.72 -3.37
C CYS A 121 15.70 23.25 -3.77
N PHE A 122 15.67 22.95 -5.07
CA PHE A 122 15.58 21.57 -5.54
C PHE A 122 16.75 20.72 -5.05
N ASP A 123 17.98 21.21 -5.22
CA ASP A 123 19.21 20.50 -4.85
C ASP A 123 19.25 20.23 -3.34
N GLU A 124 18.85 21.21 -2.52
CA GLU A 124 18.78 21.06 -1.06
C GLU A 124 17.70 20.07 -0.62
N ILE A 125 16.50 20.11 -1.23
CA ILE A 125 15.42 19.17 -0.91
C ILE A 125 15.84 17.75 -1.24
N ILE A 126 16.39 17.51 -2.44
CA ILE A 126 16.73 16.14 -2.88
C ILE A 126 17.96 15.58 -2.16
N ALA A 127 18.88 16.45 -1.73
CA ALA A 127 20.04 16.08 -0.92
C ALA A 127 19.67 15.76 0.54
N ASP A 128 18.52 16.23 1.03
CA ASP A 128 18.08 15.97 2.40
C ASP A 128 18.02 14.45 2.68
N THR A 129 18.61 14.05 3.80
CA THR A 129 18.70 12.63 4.20
C THR A 129 17.34 12.03 4.56
N ARG A 130 16.37 12.86 4.94
CA ARG A 130 14.99 12.45 5.21
C ARG A 130 14.21 12.18 3.93
N VAL A 131 14.57 12.81 2.81
CA VAL A 131 13.95 12.49 1.50
C VAL A 131 14.52 11.18 0.98
N LEU A 132 13.74 10.11 1.16
CA LEU A 132 14.10 8.76 0.73
C LEU A 132 14.09 8.64 -0.80
N HIS A 133 13.04 9.19 -1.42
CA HIS A 133 12.84 9.19 -2.87
C HIS A 133 11.88 10.31 -3.26
N TRP A 134 11.99 10.82 -4.48
CA TRP A 134 11.12 11.83 -5.06
C TRP A 134 10.50 11.31 -6.37
N PHE A 135 9.17 11.20 -6.41
CA PHE A 135 8.41 10.96 -7.65
C PHE A 135 7.89 12.28 -8.23
N ALA A 136 8.37 12.66 -9.41
CA ALA A 136 7.98 13.92 -10.06
C ALA A 136 7.19 13.68 -11.36
N GLU A 137 6.08 14.42 -11.53
CA GLU A 137 5.25 14.37 -12.75
C GLU A 137 6.05 14.69 -14.02
N ASN A 138 6.80 15.80 -13.95
CA ASN A 138 7.59 16.32 -15.04
C ASN A 138 9.00 16.57 -14.53
N ARG A 139 9.94 15.66 -14.81
CA ARG A 139 11.39 15.91 -14.60
C ARG A 139 12.06 16.18 -15.93
N ASP A 140 13.17 16.90 -15.93
CA ASP A 140 14.03 17.16 -17.08
C ASP A 140 15.51 16.80 -16.83
N SER A 141 15.83 16.23 -15.66
CA SER A 141 17.15 15.68 -15.33
C SER A 141 17.05 14.29 -14.67
N GLU A 142 18.16 13.56 -14.70
CA GLU A 142 18.30 12.28 -14.00
C GLU A 142 18.92 12.47 -12.60
N HIS A 143 18.43 11.71 -11.63
CA HIS A 143 19.01 11.65 -10.29
C HIS A 143 18.65 10.32 -9.61
N PRO A 144 19.53 9.69 -8.81
CA PRO A 144 19.26 8.37 -8.20
C PRO A 144 18.02 8.32 -7.30
N LYS A 145 17.72 9.44 -6.62
CA LYS A 145 16.52 9.61 -5.79
C LYS A 145 15.30 10.17 -6.54
N LEU A 146 15.37 10.38 -7.86
CA LEU A 146 14.29 10.99 -8.64
C LEU A 146 13.72 10.02 -9.66
N SER A 147 12.42 9.79 -9.64
CA SER A 147 11.73 9.01 -10.66
C SER A 147 10.57 9.77 -11.27
N THR A 148 10.30 9.50 -12.55
CA THR A 148 9.11 10.01 -13.22
C THR A 148 7.85 9.35 -12.68
N LEU A 149 6.79 10.12 -12.50
CA LEU A 149 5.43 9.67 -12.26
C LEU A 149 4.54 10.19 -13.41
N PRO A 150 3.72 9.37 -14.11
CA PRO A 150 2.84 9.92 -15.14
C PRO A 150 1.82 10.89 -14.53
N THR A 151 1.37 11.89 -15.28
CA THR A 151 0.24 12.73 -14.88
C THR A 151 -1.04 11.90 -14.64
N GLY A 152 -1.23 10.85 -15.43
CA GLY A 152 -2.37 9.96 -15.32
C GLY A 152 -3.62 10.46 -16.06
N TYR A 153 -4.77 9.99 -15.60
CA TYR A 153 -6.08 10.43 -16.07
C TYR A 153 -6.40 11.83 -15.53
N VAL A 154 -7.16 12.62 -16.28
CA VAL A 154 -7.61 13.96 -15.84
C VAL A 154 -9.12 13.95 -15.72
N PHE A 155 -9.59 14.14 -14.49
CA PHE A 155 -11.01 14.17 -14.16
C PHE A 155 -11.61 15.55 -14.41
N GLU A 156 -12.86 15.58 -14.85
CA GLU A 156 -13.63 16.83 -14.83
C GLU A 156 -13.89 17.25 -13.38
N PRO A 157 -14.00 18.57 -13.09
CA PRO A 157 -14.31 19.03 -11.74
C PRO A 157 -15.59 18.37 -11.20
N GLY A 158 -15.49 17.71 -10.05
CA GLY A 158 -16.61 16.98 -9.41
C GLY A 158 -16.83 15.55 -9.92
N ALA A 159 -16.08 15.09 -10.93
CA ALA A 159 -16.15 13.71 -11.40
C ALA A 159 -15.44 12.74 -10.43
N SER A 160 -15.94 11.50 -10.37
CA SER A 160 -15.30 10.42 -9.61
C SER A 160 -14.01 9.96 -10.28
N ASP A 161 -13.03 9.56 -9.46
CA ASP A 161 -11.82 8.88 -9.91
C ASP A 161 -12.05 7.41 -10.28
N GLN A 162 -13.23 6.88 -9.98
CA GLN A 162 -13.72 5.56 -10.41
C GLN A 162 -14.23 5.63 -11.85
N VAL A 163 -13.39 5.25 -12.81
CA VAL A 163 -13.69 5.33 -14.24
C VAL A 163 -14.07 3.96 -14.77
N SER A 164 -15.27 3.85 -15.35
CA SER A 164 -15.66 2.67 -16.12
C SER A 164 -14.94 2.66 -17.45
N LEU A 165 -14.10 1.65 -17.66
CA LEU A 165 -13.43 1.47 -18.94
C LEU A 165 -14.43 1.06 -20.02
N PRO A 166 -14.37 1.69 -21.20
CA PRO A 166 -15.30 1.38 -22.26
C PRO A 166 -15.03 -0.02 -22.82
N LYS A 167 -16.11 -0.67 -23.27
CA LYS A 167 -16.01 -1.92 -24.02
C LYS A 167 -15.32 -1.65 -25.36
N ILE A 168 -14.37 -2.50 -25.71
CA ILE A 168 -13.67 -2.46 -27.00
C ILE A 168 -14.29 -3.54 -27.86
N ASP A 169 -15.02 -3.15 -28.90
CA ASP A 169 -15.74 -4.10 -29.76
C ASP A 169 -14.90 -4.59 -30.94
N ARG A 170 -13.88 -3.83 -31.36
CA ARG A 170 -13.04 -4.14 -32.52
C ARG A 170 -11.58 -4.35 -32.11
N PRO A 171 -11.00 -5.55 -32.29
CA PRO A 171 -9.59 -5.80 -32.05
C PRO A 171 -8.68 -4.89 -32.87
N LEU A 172 -7.47 -4.59 -32.37
CA LEU A 172 -6.51 -3.73 -33.07
C LEU A 172 -6.18 -4.24 -34.47
N GLN A 173 -6.07 -5.56 -34.65
CA GLN A 173 -5.73 -6.16 -35.95
C GLN A 173 -6.78 -5.89 -37.03
N GLU A 174 -8.04 -5.72 -36.65
CA GLU A 174 -9.13 -5.43 -37.57
C GLU A 174 -9.23 -3.94 -37.91
N ARG A 175 -8.56 -3.06 -37.16
CA ARG A 175 -8.61 -1.61 -37.36
C ARG A 175 -7.67 -1.18 -38.50
N PRO A 176 -7.95 -0.05 -39.16
CA PRO A 176 -7.05 0.49 -40.17
C PRO A 176 -5.64 0.69 -39.60
N LEU A 177 -4.64 0.40 -40.43
CA LEU A 177 -3.24 0.67 -40.14
C LEU A 177 -2.93 2.15 -40.39
N ARG A 178 -3.62 3.01 -39.62
CA ARG A 178 -3.50 4.47 -39.65
C ARG A 178 -3.41 5.01 -38.23
N VAL A 179 -2.73 6.15 -38.09
CA VAL A 179 -2.61 6.91 -36.84
C VAL A 179 -3.67 8.00 -36.77
N LEU A 180 -4.33 8.14 -35.63
CA LEU A 180 -5.26 9.24 -35.38
C LEU A 180 -4.51 10.49 -34.93
N CYS A 181 -4.54 11.54 -35.75
CA CYS A 181 -4.09 12.89 -35.44
C CYS A 181 -5.29 13.79 -35.10
N ALA A 182 -5.72 13.73 -33.83
CA ALA A 182 -6.77 14.58 -33.26
C ALA A 182 -6.22 15.43 -32.11
N HIS A 183 -5.47 16.48 -32.41
CA HIS A 183 -4.88 17.37 -31.41
C HIS A 183 -5.82 18.50 -31.02
N ARG A 184 -5.88 18.81 -29.72
CA ARG A 184 -6.40 20.11 -29.28
C ARG A 184 -5.35 21.18 -29.58
N VAL A 185 -5.66 22.09 -30.48
CA VAL A 185 -4.80 23.21 -30.89
C VAL A 185 -5.49 24.51 -30.52
N ARG A 186 -4.81 25.36 -29.74
CA ARG A 186 -5.28 26.71 -29.39
C ARG A 186 -4.22 27.75 -29.79
N ALA A 187 -4.51 29.02 -29.56
CA ALA A 187 -3.52 30.08 -29.71
C ALA A 187 -2.34 29.90 -28.73
N GLY A 188 -1.15 30.36 -29.13
CA GLY A 188 0.07 30.37 -28.32
C GLY A 188 1.13 29.35 -28.75
N GLN A 189 2.40 29.68 -28.47
CA GLN A 189 3.60 28.95 -28.90
C GLN A 189 3.64 27.49 -28.42
N GLN A 190 3.02 27.19 -27.29
CA GLN A 190 2.93 25.85 -26.69
C GLN A 190 2.27 24.78 -27.57
N TRP A 191 1.52 25.19 -28.60
CA TRP A 191 0.84 24.29 -29.53
C TRP A 191 1.55 24.21 -30.89
N ASP A 192 2.71 24.86 -31.05
CA ASP A 192 3.46 24.87 -32.32
C ASP A 192 3.91 23.47 -32.72
N LEU A 193 4.36 22.65 -31.76
CA LEU A 193 4.73 21.27 -32.05
C LEU A 193 3.53 20.49 -32.60
N ARG A 194 2.35 20.61 -31.97
CA ARG A 194 1.12 19.97 -32.46
C ARG A 194 0.72 20.48 -33.84
N ARG A 195 0.82 21.78 -34.09
CA ARG A 195 0.57 22.36 -35.44
C ARG A 195 1.51 21.79 -36.48
N ARG A 196 2.81 21.68 -36.18
CA ARG A 196 3.81 21.09 -37.09
C ARG A 196 3.49 19.62 -37.38
N VAL A 197 3.16 18.84 -36.35
CA VAL A 197 2.79 17.42 -36.52
C VAL A 197 1.49 17.28 -37.33
N THR A 198 0.46 18.08 -37.05
CA THR A 198 -0.78 18.11 -37.85
C THR A 198 -0.49 18.45 -39.31
N ALA A 199 0.32 19.48 -39.58
CA ALA A 199 0.67 19.88 -40.95
C ALA A 199 1.41 18.75 -41.71
N ARG A 200 2.20 17.95 -41.03
CA ARG A 200 2.84 16.76 -41.61
C ARG A 200 1.87 15.62 -41.86
N CYS A 201 0.94 15.38 -40.94
CA CYS A 201 -0.15 14.44 -41.15
C CYS A 201 -1.03 14.81 -42.35
N LEU A 202 -1.15 16.10 -42.68
CA LEU A 202 -1.84 16.60 -43.88
C LEU A 202 -0.98 16.57 -45.15
N SER A 203 0.34 16.38 -45.04
CA SER A 203 1.29 16.38 -46.17
C SER A 203 2.05 15.07 -46.27
N SER A 204 3.27 15.00 -45.73
CA SER A 204 4.18 13.84 -45.88
C SER A 204 3.65 12.54 -45.27
N LEU A 205 2.80 12.61 -44.25
CA LEU A 205 2.25 11.45 -43.53
C LEU A 205 0.78 11.16 -43.88
N ARG A 206 0.22 11.79 -44.93
CA ARG A 206 -1.21 11.67 -45.32
C ARG A 206 -1.69 10.24 -45.55
N GLU A 207 -0.80 9.36 -46.01
CA GLU A 207 -1.13 7.96 -46.33
C GLU A 207 -1.32 7.12 -45.07
N VAL A 208 -0.66 7.51 -43.98
CA VAL A 208 -0.67 6.77 -42.71
C VAL A 208 -1.46 7.48 -41.60
N ALA A 209 -1.91 8.72 -41.80
CA ALA A 209 -2.57 9.52 -40.76
C ALA A 209 -4.02 9.89 -41.09
N THR A 210 -4.93 9.74 -40.13
CA THR A 210 -6.27 10.32 -40.16
C THR A 210 -6.24 11.62 -39.37
N VAL A 211 -6.59 12.74 -39.99
CA VAL A 211 -6.53 14.08 -39.37
C VAL A 211 -7.93 14.64 -39.20
N HIS A 212 -8.22 15.18 -38.02
CA HIS A 212 -9.40 16.00 -37.77
C HIS A 212 -8.97 17.45 -37.61
N GLU A 213 -9.53 18.33 -38.45
CA GLU A 213 -9.20 19.78 -38.44
C GLU A 213 -9.84 20.52 -37.26
N LEU A 214 -11.00 20.03 -36.80
CA LEU A 214 -11.74 20.59 -35.67
C LEU A 214 -11.54 19.78 -34.39
N GLU A 215 -11.66 20.46 -33.25
CA GLU A 215 -11.64 19.80 -31.94
C GLU A 215 -12.86 18.88 -31.80
N LEU A 216 -12.59 17.59 -31.57
CA LEU A 216 -13.63 16.59 -31.34
C LEU A 216 -14.24 16.75 -29.95
N THR A 217 -15.56 16.55 -29.85
CA THR A 217 -16.23 16.37 -28.56
C THR A 217 -15.66 15.13 -27.84
N PRO A 218 -15.75 15.01 -26.50
CA PRO A 218 -15.27 13.83 -25.80
C PRO A 218 -15.81 12.51 -26.35
N ALA A 219 -17.10 12.46 -26.68
CA ALA A 219 -17.72 11.26 -27.26
C ALA A 219 -17.23 10.96 -28.69
N ALA A 220 -17.10 11.98 -29.55
CA ALA A 220 -16.56 11.80 -30.90
C ALA A 220 -15.08 11.39 -30.86
N PHE A 221 -14.30 11.99 -29.96
CA PHE A 221 -12.91 11.60 -29.73
C PHE A 221 -12.81 10.15 -29.28
N GLN A 222 -13.65 9.72 -28.33
CA GLN A 222 -13.70 8.34 -27.88
C GLN A 222 -13.98 7.36 -29.02
N HIS A 223 -14.97 7.68 -29.86
CA HIS A 223 -15.32 6.88 -31.04
C HIS A 223 -14.15 6.77 -32.02
N GLU A 224 -13.53 7.90 -32.38
CA GLU A 224 -12.39 7.94 -33.28
C GLU A 224 -11.20 7.17 -32.74
N VAL A 225 -10.91 7.28 -31.44
CA VAL A 225 -9.84 6.51 -30.79
C VAL A 225 -10.10 5.02 -30.96
N GLN A 226 -11.30 4.53 -30.62
CA GLN A 226 -11.67 3.11 -30.75
C GLN A 226 -11.67 2.60 -32.20
N ALA A 227 -11.87 3.50 -33.18
CA ALA A 227 -11.82 3.16 -34.60
C ALA A 227 -10.39 3.01 -35.14
N HIS A 228 -9.37 3.52 -34.43
CA HIS A 228 -7.97 3.52 -34.89
C HIS A 228 -7.08 2.61 -34.06
N SER A 229 -6.04 2.05 -34.71
CA SER A 229 -5.04 1.24 -34.01
C SER A 229 -4.12 2.11 -33.15
N PHE A 230 -3.80 3.31 -33.65
CA PHE A 230 -2.80 4.20 -33.08
C PHE A 230 -3.37 5.61 -32.88
N VAL A 231 -2.87 6.31 -31.86
CA VAL A 231 -3.22 7.72 -31.59
C VAL A 231 -1.94 8.51 -31.38
N LEU A 232 -1.80 9.64 -32.09
CA LEU A 232 -0.67 10.54 -31.87
C LEU A 232 -0.86 11.30 -30.56
N CYS A 233 0.06 11.08 -29.63
CA CYS A 233 0.09 11.67 -28.30
C CYS A 233 1.25 12.65 -28.20
N VAL A 234 1.18 13.70 -29.03
CA VAL A 234 2.16 14.80 -29.08
C VAL A 234 2.05 15.65 -27.82
N GLU A 235 3.21 15.96 -27.24
CA GLU A 235 3.30 16.89 -26.12
C GLU A 235 2.64 18.23 -26.45
N GLY A 236 2.19 18.92 -25.41
CA GLY A 236 1.66 20.27 -25.55
C GLY A 236 2.49 21.19 -24.68
N GLY A 237 1.90 21.52 -23.55
CA GLY A 237 2.52 22.37 -22.56
C GLY A 237 3.68 21.73 -21.78
N GLY A 238 3.44 20.56 -21.19
CA GLY A 238 4.44 19.80 -20.44
C GLY A 238 5.07 18.67 -21.28
N LEU A 239 6.00 17.94 -20.67
CA LEU A 239 6.59 16.74 -21.27
C LEU A 239 5.57 15.59 -21.35
N ASP A 240 4.65 15.49 -20.38
CA ASP A 240 3.70 14.39 -20.34
C ASP A 240 2.61 14.53 -21.43
N PRO A 241 2.45 13.55 -22.33
CA PRO A 241 1.41 13.57 -23.35
C PRO A 241 -0.01 13.27 -22.81
N SER A 242 -0.15 13.07 -21.50
CA SER A 242 -1.42 12.97 -20.78
C SER A 242 -2.26 14.25 -20.89
N PRO A 243 -3.60 14.15 -20.76
CA PRO A 243 -4.39 12.92 -20.54
C PRO A 243 -4.55 12.05 -21.80
N LYS A 244 -4.10 12.51 -22.97
CA LYS A 244 -4.44 11.87 -24.25
C LYS A 244 -3.88 10.45 -24.37
N ALA A 245 -2.64 10.22 -23.90
CA ALA A 245 -2.04 8.89 -23.90
C ALA A 245 -2.86 7.90 -23.03
N TRP A 246 -3.24 8.33 -21.82
CA TRP A 246 -4.06 7.53 -20.91
C TRP A 246 -5.46 7.26 -21.46
N GLN A 247 -6.09 8.25 -22.09
CA GLN A 247 -7.36 8.09 -22.79
C GLN A 247 -7.26 7.11 -23.95
N ALA A 248 -6.18 7.14 -24.73
CA ALA A 248 -5.95 6.19 -25.81
C ALA A 248 -5.82 4.75 -25.29
N ILE A 249 -5.02 4.53 -24.23
CA ILE A 249 -4.86 3.20 -23.63
C ILE A 249 -6.19 2.70 -23.06
N ALA A 250 -6.92 3.55 -22.33
CA ALA A 250 -8.22 3.23 -21.76
C ALA A 250 -9.24 2.85 -22.84
N ASN A 251 -9.18 3.47 -24.02
CA ASN A 251 -10.05 3.19 -25.16
C ASN A 251 -9.54 2.13 -26.12
N GLY A 252 -8.45 1.45 -25.80
CA GLY A 252 -8.03 0.30 -26.56
C GLY A 252 -7.15 0.62 -27.77
N SER A 253 -6.47 1.76 -27.78
CA SER A 253 -5.61 2.20 -28.90
C SER A 253 -4.20 2.48 -28.41
N ILE A 254 -3.22 2.22 -29.27
CA ILE A 254 -1.80 2.35 -28.96
C ILE A 254 -1.40 3.83 -29.03
N PRO A 255 -0.98 4.46 -27.92
CA PRO A 255 -0.38 5.79 -27.95
C PRO A 255 0.97 5.73 -28.66
N ILE A 256 1.20 6.67 -29.57
CA ILE A 256 2.54 6.98 -30.07
C ILE A 256 3.02 8.20 -29.31
N VAL A 257 4.11 8.02 -28.55
CA VAL A 257 4.69 9.05 -27.68
C VAL A 257 6.16 9.26 -28.04
N ARG A 258 6.65 10.48 -27.85
CA ARG A 258 8.07 10.78 -28.02
C ARG A 258 8.86 10.24 -26.82
N ALA A 259 9.98 9.61 -27.12
CA ALA A 259 10.94 9.15 -26.13
C ALA A 259 11.58 10.35 -25.43
N SER A 260 11.46 10.39 -24.11
CA SER A 260 12.08 11.40 -23.27
C SER A 260 12.42 10.77 -21.91
N VAL A 261 12.79 11.58 -20.93
CA VAL A 261 12.88 11.19 -19.51
C VAL A 261 11.61 10.57 -18.94
N LEU A 262 10.48 10.66 -19.65
CA LEU A 262 9.24 9.96 -19.33
C LEU A 262 9.21 8.49 -19.74
N ARG A 263 10.19 8.03 -20.55
CA ARG A 263 10.28 6.64 -21.01
C ARG A 263 10.24 5.66 -19.83
N ASP A 264 10.91 5.99 -18.72
CA ASP A 264 10.93 5.15 -17.51
C ASP A 264 9.54 4.80 -16.96
N ALA A 265 8.62 5.75 -17.05
CA ALA A 265 7.25 5.57 -16.60
C ALA A 265 6.38 4.92 -17.69
N TYR A 266 6.53 5.36 -18.94
CA TYR A 266 5.70 4.92 -20.05
C TYR A 266 6.08 3.55 -20.62
N GLN A 267 7.31 3.07 -20.45
CA GLN A 267 7.73 1.73 -20.87
C GLN A 267 6.99 0.61 -20.12
N GLN A 268 6.39 0.95 -18.98
CA GLN A 268 5.54 0.04 -18.22
C GLN A 268 4.14 -0.07 -18.87
N LEU A 269 3.76 0.81 -19.79
CA LEU A 269 2.48 0.80 -20.49
C LEU A 269 2.68 0.33 -21.95
N PRO A 270 1.66 -0.25 -22.59
CA PRO A 270 1.76 -0.74 -23.97
C PRO A 270 1.74 0.42 -24.98
N VAL A 271 2.80 1.20 -25.04
CA VAL A 271 2.93 2.38 -25.92
C VAL A 271 4.01 2.18 -26.98
N ALA A 272 3.86 2.88 -28.10
CA ALA A 272 4.88 2.97 -29.13
C ALA A 272 5.73 4.23 -28.93
N PHE A 273 7.05 4.11 -29.07
CA PHE A 273 7.99 5.20 -28.92
C PHE A 273 8.60 5.63 -30.25
N ILE A 274 8.71 6.94 -30.45
CA ILE A 274 9.53 7.57 -31.49
C ILE A 274 10.61 8.43 -30.84
N ASP A 275 11.71 8.70 -31.52
CA ASP A 275 12.78 9.55 -30.98
C ASP A 275 12.41 11.04 -31.04
N ASP A 276 11.87 11.49 -32.17
CA ASP A 276 11.29 12.82 -32.31
C ASP A 276 10.17 12.84 -33.35
N TRP A 277 9.42 13.93 -33.39
CA TRP A 277 8.39 14.19 -34.37
C TRP A 277 9.01 14.75 -35.66
N ASP A 278 9.90 14.01 -36.33
CA ASP A 278 10.54 14.37 -37.62
C ASP A 278 9.77 13.85 -38.86
N SER A 279 10.31 13.93 -40.08
CA SER A 279 9.58 13.53 -41.31
C SER A 279 9.48 12.02 -41.50
N ASP A 280 10.40 11.26 -40.90
CA ASP A 280 10.61 9.83 -41.16
C ASP A 280 10.20 8.99 -39.94
N CYS A 281 9.66 9.64 -38.90
CA CYS A 281 9.27 9.03 -37.64
C CYS A 281 8.14 7.99 -37.71
N LEU A 282 7.44 7.85 -38.85
CA LEU A 282 6.33 6.91 -39.03
C LEU A 282 6.33 6.28 -40.43
N SER A 283 6.31 4.95 -40.50
CA SER A 283 6.12 4.17 -41.72
C SER A 283 5.06 3.07 -41.55
N LEU A 284 4.47 2.59 -42.66
CA LEU A 284 3.52 1.47 -42.61
C LEU A 284 4.14 0.19 -42.02
N GLU A 285 5.43 -0.03 -42.29
CA GLU A 285 6.17 -1.17 -41.75
C GLU A 285 6.29 -1.07 -40.23
N GLN A 286 6.67 0.10 -39.72
CA GLN A 286 6.80 0.35 -38.29
C GLN A 286 5.45 0.26 -37.56
N LEU A 287 4.39 0.83 -38.13
CA LEU A 287 3.04 0.71 -37.58
C LEU A 287 2.59 -0.75 -37.54
N ARG A 288 2.91 -1.56 -38.55
CA ARG A 288 2.57 -2.99 -38.57
C ARG A 288 3.30 -3.73 -37.46
N ALA A 289 4.62 -3.53 -37.37
CA ALA A 289 5.44 -4.15 -36.34
C ALA A 289 4.95 -3.82 -34.92
N TRP A 290 4.67 -2.55 -34.63
CA TRP A 290 4.12 -2.16 -33.33
C TRP A 290 2.74 -2.74 -33.07
N ARG A 291 1.86 -2.80 -34.07
CA ARG A 291 0.52 -3.36 -33.89
C ARG A 291 0.61 -4.85 -33.58
N ASP A 292 1.45 -5.59 -34.30
CA ASP A 292 1.63 -7.02 -34.08
C ASP A 292 2.22 -7.30 -32.70
N GLN A 293 3.20 -6.50 -32.27
CA GLN A 293 3.81 -6.61 -30.95
C GLN A 293 2.86 -6.23 -29.80
N LEU A 294 2.08 -5.15 -29.96
CA LEU A 294 1.30 -4.56 -28.87
C LEU A 294 -0.16 -5.01 -28.84
N ALA A 295 -0.71 -5.56 -29.92
CA ALA A 295 -2.09 -6.04 -29.98
C ALA A 295 -2.51 -6.95 -28.81
N PRO A 296 -1.66 -7.91 -28.35
CA PRO A 296 -1.98 -8.74 -27.19
C PRO A 296 -2.38 -7.94 -25.95
N TRP A 297 -1.73 -6.81 -25.67
CA TRP A 297 -1.99 -5.95 -24.50
C TRP A 297 -3.37 -5.28 -24.50
N TYR A 298 -4.01 -5.22 -25.66
CA TYR A 298 -5.29 -4.56 -25.85
C TYR A 298 -6.43 -5.54 -26.09
N ASP A 299 -6.15 -6.59 -26.86
CA ASP A 299 -7.17 -7.49 -27.39
C ASP A 299 -7.35 -8.76 -26.54
N LEU A 300 -6.31 -9.21 -25.81
CA LEU A 300 -6.37 -10.39 -24.96
C LEU A 300 -6.75 -10.03 -23.52
N GLY A 301 -7.72 -10.74 -22.96
CA GLY A 301 -8.26 -10.46 -21.62
C GLY A 301 -7.21 -10.35 -20.51
N GLY A 302 -6.12 -11.14 -20.60
CA GLY A 302 -5.06 -11.14 -19.60
C GLY A 302 -4.11 -9.98 -19.61
N PRO A 303 -3.33 -9.81 -20.69
CA PRO A 303 -2.56 -8.60 -20.88
C PRO A 303 -3.43 -7.33 -20.71
N ARG A 304 -4.69 -7.33 -21.16
CA ARG A 304 -5.61 -6.21 -20.94
C ARG A 304 -5.91 -5.94 -19.46
N ALA A 305 -6.04 -6.97 -18.63
CA ALA A 305 -6.20 -6.80 -17.18
C ALA A 305 -4.93 -6.21 -16.53
N LEU A 306 -3.74 -6.57 -16.99
CA LEU A 306 -2.50 -5.91 -16.56
C LEU A 306 -2.48 -4.43 -16.96
N VAL A 307 -2.93 -4.10 -18.17
CA VAL A 307 -3.09 -2.68 -18.57
C VAL A 307 -4.04 -1.96 -17.63
N ARG A 308 -5.18 -2.57 -17.26
CA ARG A 308 -6.11 -2.00 -16.28
C ARG A 308 -5.44 -1.76 -14.93
N GLU A 309 -4.66 -2.72 -14.43
CA GLU A 309 -3.89 -2.58 -13.20
C GLU A 309 -2.90 -1.41 -13.32
N ARG A 310 -2.14 -1.32 -14.41
CA ARG A 310 -1.14 -0.26 -14.62
C ARG A 310 -1.73 1.14 -14.84
N LEU A 311 -3.00 1.23 -15.24
CA LEU A 311 -3.79 2.48 -15.23
C LEU A 311 -4.37 2.82 -13.84
N SER A 312 -4.36 1.87 -12.89
CA SER A 312 -4.96 2.10 -11.58
C SER A 312 -4.07 2.94 -10.68
N LEU A 313 -4.71 3.73 -9.82
CA LEU A 313 -4.06 4.45 -8.72
C LEU A 313 -3.25 3.49 -7.82
N HIS A 314 -3.80 2.29 -7.58
CA HIS A 314 -3.19 1.26 -6.73
C HIS A 314 -1.80 0.82 -7.21
N TYR A 315 -1.63 0.62 -8.53
CA TYR A 315 -0.35 0.19 -9.09
C TYR A 315 0.76 1.21 -8.85
N TRP A 316 0.47 2.49 -9.09
CA TRP A 316 1.45 3.56 -8.87
C TRP A 316 1.71 3.78 -7.38
N TRP A 317 0.67 3.68 -6.55
CA TRP A 317 0.82 3.76 -5.10
C TRP A 317 1.75 2.67 -4.54
N LYS A 318 1.61 1.42 -5.00
CA LYS A 318 2.55 0.33 -4.65
C LYS A 318 4.00 0.67 -4.95
N GLN A 319 4.29 1.31 -6.08
CA GLN A 319 5.65 1.73 -6.41
C GLN A 319 6.17 2.81 -5.47
N ILE A 320 5.32 3.75 -5.07
CA ILE A 320 5.66 4.82 -4.13
C ILE A 320 6.00 4.24 -2.75
N VAL A 321 5.11 3.42 -2.19
CA VAL A 321 5.32 2.83 -0.86
C VAL A 321 6.46 1.79 -0.85
N SER A 322 6.82 1.24 -2.01
CA SER A 322 8.01 0.38 -2.14
C SER A 322 9.33 1.10 -1.84
N ARG A 323 9.33 2.44 -1.78
CA ARG A 323 10.49 3.25 -1.37
C ARG A 323 10.55 3.48 0.14
N LEU A 324 9.49 3.13 0.88
CA LEU A 324 9.49 3.18 2.35
C LEU A 324 10.19 1.95 2.96
N PRO A 325 10.73 2.05 4.19
CA PRO A 325 11.28 0.91 4.93
C PRO A 325 10.26 -0.23 5.11
N ARG A 326 10.71 -1.50 5.09
CA ARG A 326 9.83 -2.70 5.11
C ARG A 326 8.82 -2.71 6.27
N HIS A 327 9.21 -2.26 7.46
CA HIS A 327 8.36 -2.25 8.65
C HIS A 327 7.25 -1.18 8.58
N GLU A 328 7.40 -0.18 7.71
CA GLU A 328 6.41 0.89 7.53
C GLU A 328 5.37 0.56 6.45
N ARG A 329 5.58 -0.48 5.64
CA ARG A 329 4.71 -0.85 4.50
C ARG A 329 3.43 -1.57 4.91
N SER A 330 3.47 -2.35 6.00
CA SER A 330 2.36 -3.24 6.41
C SER A 330 1.02 -2.52 6.59
N ASP A 331 1.07 -1.25 6.99
CA ASP A 331 -0.12 -0.44 7.28
C ASP A 331 -0.59 0.39 6.07
N ILE A 332 0.21 0.47 4.99
CA ILE A 332 -0.03 1.32 3.81
C ILE A 332 -0.33 0.51 2.54
N ASP A 333 0.11 -0.75 2.49
CA ASP A 333 -0.10 -1.65 1.35
C ASP A 333 -1.58 -1.98 1.09
N THR A 334 -2.44 -1.73 2.08
CA THR A 334 -3.90 -1.80 1.93
C THR A 334 -4.40 -0.36 1.81
N PRO A 335 -4.98 0.07 0.68
CA PRO A 335 -5.63 1.38 0.60
C PRO A 335 -6.79 1.37 1.60
N SER A 336 -6.57 1.83 2.83
CA SER A 336 -7.66 2.04 3.78
C SER A 336 -8.33 3.34 3.38
N PHE A 337 -9.37 3.20 2.57
CA PHE A 337 -10.16 4.32 2.08
C PHE A 337 -10.75 5.08 3.26
N ARG A 338 -10.24 6.29 3.51
CA ARG A 338 -10.95 7.28 4.33
C ARG A 338 -12.12 7.79 3.52
N THR A 339 -13.21 7.02 3.47
CA THR A 339 -14.51 7.54 3.06
C THR A 339 -15.01 8.49 4.14
N THR A 340 -15.38 9.69 3.69
CA THR A 340 -16.11 10.78 4.36
C THR A 340 -15.29 12.01 4.75
N ALA A 341 -15.80 13.14 4.28
CA ALA A 341 -15.22 14.47 4.26
C ALA A 341 -15.25 15.19 5.61
N GLN A 342 -15.00 14.51 6.75
CA GLN A 342 -15.22 15.11 8.08
C GLN A 342 -14.05 15.09 9.07
N ASP A 343 -12.92 14.44 8.76
CA ASP A 343 -11.74 14.43 9.66
C ASP A 343 -10.56 15.30 9.18
N ASN A 344 -10.84 16.33 8.38
CA ASN A 344 -9.83 17.35 8.06
C ASN A 344 -9.73 18.32 9.24
N VAL A 345 -8.75 18.12 10.12
CA VAL A 345 -8.25 19.23 10.94
C VAL A 345 -7.53 20.19 10.00
N CYS A 346 -8.23 21.23 9.56
CA CYS A 346 -7.63 22.36 8.89
C CYS A 346 -6.88 23.16 9.96
N VAL A 347 -5.55 23.19 9.90
CA VAL A 347 -4.82 24.31 10.52
C VAL A 347 -4.85 25.42 9.47
N ASP A 348 -5.90 26.23 9.52
CA ASP A 348 -6.07 27.41 8.68
C ASP A 348 -5.05 28.48 9.10
N GLN A 349 -3.93 28.56 8.37
CA GLN A 349 -3.17 29.80 8.27
C GLN A 349 -2.98 30.14 6.79
N PRO A 350 -3.77 31.06 6.21
CA PRO A 350 -3.45 31.63 4.92
C PRO A 350 -2.16 32.45 5.04
N PHE A 351 -1.11 32.03 4.35
CA PHE A 351 0.13 32.79 4.20
C PHE A 351 0.15 33.46 2.83
N ASP A 352 0.23 34.79 2.82
CA ASP A 352 0.47 35.59 1.62
C ASP A 352 1.98 35.75 1.43
N LEU A 353 2.52 35.18 0.36
CA LEU A 353 3.95 35.16 0.05
C LEU A 353 4.45 36.43 -0.67
N SER A 354 3.82 37.59 -0.45
CA SER A 354 4.32 38.87 -0.95
C SER A 354 5.57 39.31 -0.16
N VAL A 355 6.74 39.18 -0.76
CA VAL A 355 8.03 39.60 -0.16
C VAL A 355 8.12 41.13 -0.10
N ASN A 356 8.36 41.70 1.09
CA ASN A 356 9.25 42.85 1.34
C ASN A 356 9.46 43.14 2.86
N LEU A 357 10.72 42.99 3.28
CA LEU A 357 11.55 43.69 4.32
C LEU A 357 10.93 44.26 5.63
N GLU A 358 11.57 43.89 6.75
CA GLU A 358 11.44 44.29 8.19
C GLU A 358 11.45 45.82 8.53
N PRO A 359 11.29 46.30 9.81
CA PRO A 359 11.15 45.64 11.14
C PRO A 359 10.05 46.19 12.10
N ASP A 360 9.97 45.59 13.30
CA ASP A 360 9.39 46.05 14.59
C ASP A 360 7.96 45.64 14.99
N SER A 361 7.84 44.64 15.87
CA SER A 361 7.13 44.70 17.18
C SER A 361 7.12 43.35 17.92
N GLU A 362 7.17 43.41 19.25
CA GLU A 362 7.33 42.28 20.21
C GLU A 362 6.15 41.27 20.27
N PRO A 363 6.39 40.00 20.68
CA PRO A 363 5.38 38.94 20.69
C PRO A 363 4.55 38.87 21.99
N THR A 364 3.24 38.61 21.86
CA THR A 364 2.31 38.36 22.98
C THR A 364 2.30 36.88 23.42
N GLN A 365 2.37 36.67 24.74
CA GLN A 365 2.64 35.40 25.45
C GLN A 365 1.43 34.44 25.59
N THR A 366 0.91 33.89 24.50
CA THR A 366 -0.13 32.83 24.51
C THR A 366 0.39 31.41 24.19
N PRO A 367 1.42 31.19 23.35
CA PRO A 367 1.91 29.85 23.00
C PRO A 367 2.53 29.07 24.16
N ALA A 368 3.13 29.76 25.13
CA ALA A 368 3.81 29.13 26.27
C ALA A 368 2.82 28.33 27.14
N LEU A 369 1.63 28.87 27.40
CA LEU A 369 0.61 28.21 28.22
C LEU A 369 0.10 26.91 27.58
N LEU A 370 -0.03 26.88 26.24
CA LEU A 370 -0.44 25.70 25.47
C LEU A 370 0.67 24.64 25.37
N ALA A 371 1.93 25.06 25.24
CA ALA A 371 3.08 24.17 25.26
C ALA A 371 3.24 23.47 26.63
N TRP A 372 3.01 24.22 27.71
CA TRP A 372 3.04 23.68 29.08
C TRP A 372 1.90 22.69 29.33
N ALA A 373 0.67 22.98 28.88
CA ALA A 373 -0.46 22.06 29.02
C ALA A 373 -0.22 20.71 28.34
N ARG A 374 0.49 20.68 27.20
CA ARG A 374 0.83 19.46 26.45
C ARG A 374 1.91 18.61 27.13
N LEU A 375 2.90 19.24 27.76
CA LEU A 375 3.96 18.57 28.53
C LEU A 375 3.39 17.83 29.75
N ILE A 376 2.33 18.35 30.35
CA ILE A 376 1.67 17.80 31.53
C ILE A 376 0.84 16.57 31.20
N THR A 377 0.11 16.57 30.08
CA THR A 377 -0.69 15.42 29.62
C THR A 377 0.14 14.16 29.31
N ALA A 378 1.46 14.30 29.19
CA ALA A 378 2.37 13.19 28.87
C ALA A 378 2.92 12.45 30.11
N ASN A 379 2.95 13.08 31.30
CA ASN A 379 3.71 12.58 32.45
C ASN A 379 2.88 12.20 33.70
N ASP A 380 1.59 12.51 33.76
CA ASP A 380 0.67 12.12 34.86
C ASP A 380 1.17 12.38 36.30
N ASP A 381 2.08 13.35 36.52
CA ASP A 381 2.65 13.68 37.85
C ASP A 381 2.29 15.09 38.33
N TRP A 382 1.39 15.17 39.31
CA TRP A 382 0.90 16.40 39.92
C TRP A 382 1.91 17.09 40.86
N ALA A 383 2.82 16.34 41.48
CA ALA A 383 3.79 16.90 42.42
C ALA A 383 4.90 17.65 41.67
N ALA A 384 5.36 17.09 40.56
CA ALA A 384 6.28 17.75 39.64
C ALA A 384 5.69 19.04 39.05
N PHE A 385 4.39 19.04 38.73
CA PHE A 385 3.68 20.22 38.23
C PHE A 385 3.73 21.42 39.19
N LYS A 386 3.42 21.23 40.48
CA LYS A 386 3.47 22.32 41.48
C LYS A 386 4.87 22.92 41.64
N GLY A 387 5.91 22.11 41.51
CA GLY A 387 7.30 22.55 41.65
C GLY A 387 7.83 23.36 40.48
N CYS A 388 7.20 23.28 39.30
CA CYS A 388 7.71 23.85 38.05
C CYS A 388 6.94 25.08 37.56
N LEU A 389 5.94 25.56 38.30
CA LEU A 389 5.16 26.74 37.92
C LEU A 389 5.96 28.04 38.14
N PRO A 390 6.13 28.89 37.11
CA PRO A 390 6.66 30.24 37.28
C PRO A 390 5.81 31.05 38.26
N GLU A 391 6.43 31.88 39.11
CA GLU A 391 5.72 32.75 40.08
C GLU A 391 4.69 33.68 39.40
N THR A 392 4.89 34.01 38.12
CA THR A 392 3.98 34.83 37.30
C THR A 392 2.66 34.13 36.91
N LEU A 393 2.60 32.79 37.03
CA LEU A 393 1.39 31.97 36.89
C LEU A 393 0.73 31.65 38.25
N ALA A 394 1.26 32.20 39.35
CA ALA A 394 0.75 31.95 40.70
C ALA A 394 -0.48 32.80 41.08
N THR A 395 -1.01 33.64 40.18
CA THR A 395 -2.21 34.44 40.44
C THR A 395 -3.49 33.62 40.24
N GLN A 396 -4.45 33.80 41.14
CA GLN A 396 -5.72 33.02 41.21
C GLN A 396 -6.47 32.85 39.87
N PRO A 397 -6.64 33.89 39.02
CA PRO A 397 -7.44 33.74 37.78
C PRO A 397 -6.77 32.84 36.75
N ARG A 398 -5.44 32.84 36.69
CA ARG A 398 -4.67 32.06 35.70
C ARG A 398 -4.58 30.58 36.06
N ARG A 399 -4.68 30.25 37.36
CA ARG A 399 -4.74 28.85 37.83
C ARG A 399 -6.04 28.17 37.42
N ALA A 400 -7.17 28.88 37.48
CA ALA A 400 -8.47 28.38 37.05
C ALA A 400 -8.49 28.10 35.54
N GLU A 401 -7.94 29.02 34.74
CA GLU A 401 -7.89 28.92 33.28
C GLU A 401 -7.00 27.76 32.82
N LEU A 402 -5.85 27.56 33.47
CA LEU A 402 -4.96 26.43 33.21
C LEU A 402 -5.60 25.09 33.56
N ALA A 403 -6.29 25.00 34.72
CA ALA A 403 -7.00 23.80 35.12
C ALA A 403 -8.11 23.40 34.12
N LEU A 404 -8.80 24.41 33.57
CA LEU A 404 -9.84 24.24 32.55
C LEU A 404 -9.25 23.66 31.25
N HIS A 405 -8.14 24.22 30.76
CA HIS A 405 -7.50 23.76 29.52
C HIS A 405 -6.98 22.32 29.63
N VAL A 406 -6.40 21.94 30.76
CA VAL A 406 -5.90 20.56 30.96
C VAL A 406 -7.05 19.57 31.10
N ALA A 407 -8.12 19.93 31.81
CA ALA A 407 -9.31 19.09 31.92
C ALA A 407 -9.98 18.84 30.55
N TYR A 408 -10.09 19.89 29.72
CA TYR A 408 -10.58 19.76 28.34
C TYR A 408 -9.68 18.87 27.47
N ALA A 409 -8.36 18.95 27.63
CA ALA A 409 -7.42 18.10 26.91
C ALA A 409 -7.62 16.62 27.23
N HIS A 410 -7.71 16.24 28.51
CA HIS A 410 -7.97 14.85 28.91
C HIS A 410 -9.36 14.34 28.49
N ALA A 411 -10.39 15.21 28.54
CA ALA A 411 -11.74 14.85 28.09
C ALA A 411 -11.81 14.61 26.57
N SER A 412 -11.10 15.42 25.79
CA SER A 412 -11.03 15.29 24.32
C SER A 412 -10.30 14.02 23.87
N LEU A 413 -9.38 13.52 24.69
CA LEU A 413 -8.69 12.23 24.52
C LEU A 413 -9.52 11.02 25.02
N GLY A 414 -10.77 11.24 25.46
CA GLY A 414 -11.71 10.18 25.83
C GLY A 414 -11.61 9.67 27.27
N SER A 415 -10.78 10.29 28.12
CA SER A 415 -10.49 9.81 29.48
C SER A 415 -11.19 10.65 30.57
N MET A 416 -12.50 10.46 30.73
CA MET A 416 -13.34 11.19 31.71
C MET A 416 -12.90 10.99 33.17
N VAL A 417 -12.32 9.83 33.50
CA VAL A 417 -11.82 9.53 34.85
C VAL A 417 -10.63 10.43 35.19
N TYR A 418 -9.75 10.68 34.23
CA TYR A 418 -8.56 11.53 34.42
C TYR A 418 -8.90 13.01 34.43
N ALA A 419 -9.80 13.46 33.54
CA ALA A 419 -10.32 14.83 33.57
C ALA A 419 -11.00 15.15 34.92
N ARG A 420 -11.77 14.20 35.47
CA ARG A 420 -12.41 14.32 36.80
C ARG A 420 -11.37 14.34 37.93
N ASN A 421 -10.39 13.44 37.90
CA ASN A 421 -9.34 13.41 38.92
C ASN A 421 -8.55 14.71 38.91
N TRP A 422 -8.21 15.24 37.74
CA TRP A 422 -7.50 16.52 37.60
C TRP A 422 -8.28 17.70 38.18
N LEU A 423 -9.56 17.85 37.82
CA LEU A 423 -10.43 18.90 38.38
C LEU A 423 -10.62 18.77 39.89
N THR A 424 -10.60 17.55 40.43
CA THR A 424 -10.68 17.29 41.87
C THR A 424 -9.42 17.76 42.60
N HIS A 425 -8.23 17.62 42.00
CA HIS A 425 -6.97 18.12 42.55
C HIS A 425 -6.80 19.64 42.35
N ALA A 426 -7.32 20.19 41.25
CA ALA A 426 -7.33 21.63 40.99
C ALA A 426 -8.16 22.42 42.01
N ALA A 427 -9.20 21.79 42.58
CA ALA A 427 -10.01 22.36 43.67
C ALA A 427 -9.23 22.60 44.98
N ASP A 428 -8.01 22.06 45.12
CA ASP A 428 -7.15 22.23 46.30
C ASP A 428 -6.24 23.46 46.17
N TRP A 429 -6.24 24.10 45.00
CA TRP A 429 -5.24 25.10 44.60
C TRP A 429 -5.85 26.33 43.91
N CYS A 430 -7.15 26.28 43.60
CA CYS A 430 -7.92 27.37 43.02
C CYS A 430 -9.11 27.70 43.94
N ASP A 431 -9.16 28.93 44.47
CA ASP A 431 -10.20 29.35 45.42
C ASP A 431 -11.48 29.83 44.72
N ASP A 432 -11.45 30.06 43.40
CA ASP A 432 -12.63 30.44 42.60
C ASP A 432 -13.44 29.22 42.17
N ARG A 433 -14.33 28.77 43.07
CA ARG A 433 -15.25 27.66 42.79
C ARG A 433 -16.15 27.90 41.58
N SER A 434 -16.51 29.15 41.28
CA SER A 434 -17.39 29.46 40.14
C SER A 434 -16.74 29.11 38.80
N ALA A 435 -15.42 29.27 38.71
CA ALA A 435 -14.66 28.95 37.50
C ALA A 435 -14.49 27.43 37.31
N LEU A 436 -14.27 26.69 38.40
CA LEU A 436 -14.21 25.22 38.37
C LEU A 436 -15.57 24.60 38.03
N ASP A 437 -16.67 25.17 38.53
CA ASP A 437 -18.03 24.73 38.19
C ASP A 437 -18.33 24.93 36.70
N ARG A 438 -17.91 26.06 36.12
CA ARG A 438 -17.99 26.29 34.66
C ARG A 438 -17.14 25.29 33.87
N ALA A 439 -15.95 24.95 34.36
CA ALA A 439 -15.07 23.94 33.76
C ALA A 439 -15.75 22.56 33.70
N PHE A 440 -16.37 22.16 34.81
CA PHE A 440 -17.01 20.86 34.96
C PHE A 440 -18.25 20.74 34.05
N ILE A 441 -19.07 21.79 33.98
CA ILE A 441 -20.23 21.85 33.07
C ILE A 441 -19.77 21.79 31.61
N GLY A 442 -18.69 22.50 31.26
CA GLY A 442 -18.14 22.51 29.91
C GLY A 442 -17.68 21.13 29.43
N VAL A 443 -17.00 20.37 30.28
CA VAL A 443 -16.53 19.01 29.98
C VAL A 443 -17.69 18.03 29.74
N ILE A 444 -18.80 18.16 30.48
CA ILE A 444 -19.98 17.29 30.32
C ILE A 444 -20.69 17.53 28.97
N CYS A 445 -20.68 18.76 28.46
CA CYS A 445 -21.38 19.13 27.22
C CYS A 445 -20.69 18.64 25.93
N CYS A 446 -19.42 18.21 25.98
CA CYS A 446 -18.62 17.95 24.79
C CYS A 446 -18.80 16.59 24.08
N LYS A 447 -19.77 15.74 24.48
CA LYS A 447 -20.15 14.56 23.67
C LYS A 447 -21.65 14.27 23.68
N SER A 448 -22.42 14.88 22.76
CA SER A 448 -23.50 14.20 22.05
C SER A 448 -24.07 15.02 20.88
N PRO A 449 -24.02 14.55 19.61
CA PRO A 449 -24.66 15.19 18.46
C PRO A 449 -26.20 15.11 18.40
N ARG A 450 -26.89 14.65 19.46
CA ARG A 450 -28.35 14.42 19.45
C ARG A 450 -29.22 15.36 20.27
N PHE A 451 -28.67 16.41 20.89
CA PHE A 451 -29.43 17.26 21.83
C PHE A 451 -29.61 18.74 21.42
N GLN A 452 -29.56 19.06 20.12
CA GLN A 452 -29.87 20.43 19.65
C GLN A 452 -31.37 20.77 19.60
N HIS A 453 -32.28 19.88 19.99
CA HIS A 453 -33.70 20.19 20.12
C HIS A 453 -34.33 19.53 21.35
N GLN A 454 -34.13 20.11 22.54
CA GLN A 454 -35.13 20.13 23.62
C GLN A 454 -34.68 21.06 24.75
N ARG A 455 -35.59 21.90 25.22
CA ARG A 455 -35.39 22.82 26.35
C ARG A 455 -34.91 22.07 27.60
N ILE A 456 -33.92 22.66 28.26
CA ILE A 456 -33.37 22.22 29.54
C ILE A 456 -34.42 22.48 30.63
N GLU A 457 -35.23 21.48 30.91
CA GLU A 457 -35.93 21.35 32.19
C GLU A 457 -35.79 19.88 32.58
N ASN A 458 -34.80 19.57 33.43
CA ASN A 458 -34.84 18.51 34.45
C ASN A 458 -33.47 18.40 35.16
N GLY A 459 -33.51 18.41 36.50
CA GLY A 459 -32.41 18.65 37.45
C GLY A 459 -31.30 17.60 37.55
N TRP A 460 -30.62 17.29 36.45
CA TRP A 460 -29.49 16.36 36.42
C TRP A 460 -28.17 17.02 36.85
N ALA A 461 -28.01 18.31 36.58
CA ALA A 461 -26.86 19.10 37.02
C ALA A 461 -26.80 19.24 38.56
N ALA A 462 -27.95 19.35 39.23
CA ALA A 462 -28.03 19.45 40.69
C ALA A 462 -27.58 18.17 41.41
N ARG A 463 -27.89 16.98 40.85
CA ARG A 463 -27.45 15.69 41.43
C ARG A 463 -25.95 15.46 41.31
N LEU A 464 -25.30 15.95 40.26
CA LEU A 464 -23.84 15.83 40.11
C LEU A 464 -23.10 16.79 41.05
N TYR A 465 -23.67 17.97 41.32
CA TYR A 465 -23.16 18.92 42.31
C TYR A 465 -23.24 18.35 43.75
N ASP A 466 -24.31 17.64 44.09
CA ASP A 466 -24.43 16.94 45.39
C ASP A 466 -23.40 15.81 45.55
N ILE A 467 -23.14 15.03 44.50
CA ILE A 467 -22.16 13.94 44.54
C ILE A 467 -20.73 14.47 44.70
N TRP A 468 -20.43 15.62 44.07
CA TRP A 468 -19.09 16.23 44.13
C TRP A 468 -18.81 16.92 45.48
N SER A 469 -19.82 17.55 46.08
CA SER A 469 -19.69 18.28 47.35
C SER A 469 -19.50 17.37 48.58
N HIS A 470 -19.73 16.06 48.47
CA HIS A 470 -19.75 15.12 49.61
C HIS A 470 -18.66 14.03 49.60
N THR A 471 -17.61 14.14 48.79
CA THR A 471 -16.54 13.10 48.75
C THR A 471 -15.41 13.43 49.76
N PRO A 472 -15.12 12.60 50.79
CA PRO A 472 -14.13 12.94 51.81
C PRO A 472 -12.69 12.71 51.34
N ARG A 473 -11.76 13.56 51.81
CA ARG A 473 -10.30 13.47 51.56
C ARG A 473 -9.58 13.03 52.84
N ASN A 474 -8.67 12.06 52.76
CA ASN A 474 -7.41 11.99 53.52
C ASN A 474 -6.52 10.77 53.15
N MET A 475 -5.19 11.02 53.12
CA MET A 475 -3.98 10.15 53.00
C MET A 475 -3.77 9.19 54.21
N PRO A 476 -2.71 8.32 54.36
CA PRO A 476 -1.43 8.14 53.63
C PRO A 476 -0.93 6.65 53.41
N ILE A 477 0.31 6.54 52.90
CA ILE A 477 1.21 5.40 52.59
C ILE A 477 1.58 4.50 53.80
N SER A 478 1.73 3.16 53.61
CA SER A 478 2.65 2.27 54.38
C SER A 478 2.67 0.78 53.94
N GLN A 479 3.87 0.28 53.55
CA GLN A 479 4.56 -1.01 53.84
C GLN A 479 3.89 -2.41 53.69
N SER A 480 4.68 -3.36 53.12
CA SER A 480 4.54 -4.84 53.06
C SER A 480 5.03 -5.54 54.37
N PRO A 481 5.06 -6.89 54.59
CA PRO A 481 4.62 -8.09 53.82
C PRO A 481 3.86 -9.20 54.66
N ASN A 482 3.66 -10.40 54.08
CA ASN A 482 3.58 -11.78 54.66
C ASN A 482 2.26 -12.62 54.68
N THR A 483 2.32 -13.75 53.93
CA THR A 483 2.04 -15.19 54.26
C THR A 483 0.68 -15.62 54.87
N THR A 484 -0.14 -16.52 54.30
CA THR A 484 -0.12 -18.03 54.29
C THR A 484 -1.52 -18.54 53.79
N PRO A 485 -1.85 -19.85 53.66
CA PRO A 485 -1.32 -20.90 52.78
C PRO A 485 -2.42 -21.54 51.86
N SER A 486 -2.02 -22.28 50.83
CA SER A 486 -2.90 -23.00 49.89
C SER A 486 -3.06 -24.50 50.26
N PRO A 487 -4.19 -25.17 49.94
CA PRO A 487 -4.42 -26.59 50.21
C PRO A 487 -3.72 -27.53 49.18
N PRO A 488 -3.63 -28.85 49.42
CA PRO A 488 -2.48 -29.66 49.01
C PRO A 488 -2.48 -30.07 47.54
N VAL A 489 -1.29 -30.02 46.94
CA VAL A 489 -0.99 -30.46 45.57
C VAL A 489 -0.86 -31.98 45.54
N LYS A 490 -1.67 -32.63 44.70
CA LYS A 490 -1.39 -33.99 44.22
C LYS A 490 -0.23 -33.91 43.24
N THR A 491 0.87 -34.58 43.56
CA THR A 491 2.02 -34.78 42.67
C THR A 491 1.62 -35.64 41.47
N PHE A 492 1.41 -35.01 40.32
CA PHE A 492 1.49 -35.68 39.04
C PHE A 492 2.95 -35.67 38.58
N SER A 493 3.48 -36.85 38.27
CA SER A 493 4.73 -36.99 37.54
C SER A 493 4.66 -36.14 36.27
N ALA A 494 5.58 -35.17 36.13
CA ALA A 494 5.63 -34.30 34.97
C ALA A 494 6.12 -35.12 33.77
N THR A 495 5.19 -35.74 33.04
CA THR A 495 5.42 -36.09 31.64
C THR A 495 5.77 -34.81 30.90
N ILE A 496 6.97 -34.72 30.33
CA ILE A 496 7.36 -33.64 29.43
C ILE A 496 6.26 -33.58 28.35
N PRO A 497 5.55 -32.47 28.18
CA PRO A 497 4.46 -32.39 27.21
C PRO A 497 5.04 -32.58 25.81
N MET A 498 4.51 -33.57 25.09
CA MET A 498 4.90 -33.89 23.71
C MET A 498 4.96 -32.62 22.85
N ARG A 499 6.05 -32.46 22.09
CA ARG A 499 6.20 -31.40 21.09
C ARG A 499 6.43 -32.00 19.72
N VAL A 500 5.90 -31.35 18.70
CA VAL A 500 6.21 -31.69 17.30
C VAL A 500 7.60 -31.15 16.99
N ASP A 501 8.47 -32.03 16.49
CA ASP A 501 9.89 -31.79 16.25
C ASP A 501 10.16 -31.19 14.87
N PHE A 502 9.32 -31.52 13.88
CA PHE A 502 9.46 -30.97 12.54
C PHE A 502 8.15 -30.80 11.77
N LEU A 503 8.14 -29.88 10.80
CA LEU A 503 7.00 -29.62 9.92
C LEU A 503 7.42 -29.68 8.44
N ILE A 504 6.66 -30.42 7.62
CA ILE A 504 6.62 -30.23 6.17
C ILE A 504 5.70 -29.05 5.89
N ALA A 505 6.25 -27.84 5.95
CA ALA A 505 5.48 -26.60 6.00
C ALA A 505 5.09 -26.04 4.62
N GLY A 506 5.65 -26.57 3.53
CA GLY A 506 5.34 -26.12 2.19
C GLY A 506 6.06 -26.89 1.08
N THR A 507 5.77 -26.61 -0.19
CA THR A 507 4.64 -25.79 -0.66
C THR A 507 3.49 -26.64 -1.18
N GLN A 508 2.28 -26.08 -1.22
CA GLN A 508 1.13 -26.74 -1.82
C GLN A 508 1.42 -27.01 -3.31
N LYS A 509 1.23 -28.28 -3.71
CA LYS A 509 1.58 -28.82 -5.05
C LYS A 509 3.08 -28.99 -5.32
N GLY A 510 3.93 -28.92 -4.29
CA GLY A 510 5.37 -29.24 -4.33
C GLY A 510 5.72 -30.69 -3.97
N GLY A 511 4.78 -31.62 -3.95
CA GLY A 511 5.09 -33.03 -3.63
C GLY A 511 5.16 -33.39 -2.13
N THR A 512 4.68 -32.51 -1.25
CA THR A 512 4.62 -32.73 0.21
C THR A 512 3.93 -34.03 0.63
N ARG A 513 2.91 -34.47 -0.12
CA ARG A 513 2.22 -35.74 0.13
C ARG A 513 3.14 -36.95 -0.11
N THR A 514 3.96 -36.89 -1.16
CA THR A 514 4.92 -37.95 -1.48
C THR A 514 5.97 -38.03 -0.37
N LEU A 515 6.58 -36.89 0.01
CA LEU A 515 7.52 -36.85 1.12
C LEU A 515 6.91 -37.36 2.44
N GLY A 516 5.72 -36.87 2.80
CA GLY A 516 5.02 -37.32 4.00
C GLY A 516 4.59 -38.79 3.96
N THR A 517 4.64 -39.46 2.80
CA THR A 517 4.42 -40.91 2.70
C THR A 517 5.73 -41.64 2.98
N TYR A 518 6.86 -41.19 2.42
CA TYR A 518 8.18 -41.74 2.75
C TYR A 518 8.50 -41.63 4.25
N LEU A 519 8.33 -40.44 4.85
CA LEU A 519 8.67 -40.24 6.26
C LEU A 519 7.80 -41.04 7.23
N ARG A 520 6.59 -41.47 6.83
CA ARG A 520 5.75 -42.37 7.64
C ARG A 520 6.29 -43.80 7.71
N LEU A 521 7.11 -44.20 6.75
CA LEU A 521 7.74 -45.53 6.72
C LEU A 521 8.99 -45.58 7.58
N HIS A 522 9.55 -44.43 7.98
CA HIS A 522 10.76 -44.39 8.77
C HIS A 522 10.48 -44.81 10.23
N PRO A 523 11.19 -45.82 10.77
CA PRO A 523 10.88 -46.38 12.09
C PRO A 523 11.08 -45.39 13.25
N GLY A 524 11.94 -44.39 13.08
CA GLY A 524 12.18 -43.32 14.06
C GLY A 524 11.30 -42.08 13.91
N ILE A 525 10.30 -42.08 13.01
CA ILE A 525 9.41 -40.92 12.79
C ILE A 525 7.96 -41.33 13.07
N ARG A 526 7.20 -40.42 13.68
CA ARG A 526 5.75 -40.54 13.87
C ARG A 526 5.05 -39.34 13.24
N MET A 527 4.06 -39.60 12.39
CA MET A 527 3.24 -38.57 11.76
C MET A 527 1.75 -38.82 12.05
N PRO A 528 0.91 -37.76 12.14
CA PRO A 528 -0.51 -37.93 12.44
C PRO A 528 -1.21 -38.68 11.31
N GLN A 529 -2.15 -39.57 11.64
CA GLN A 529 -2.93 -40.31 10.64
C GLN A 529 -3.71 -39.37 9.72
N ARG A 530 -4.23 -38.28 10.28
CA ARG A 530 -4.86 -37.19 9.54
C ARG A 530 -3.81 -36.49 8.67
N LYS A 531 -4.08 -36.40 7.36
CA LYS A 531 -3.33 -35.54 6.45
C LYS A 531 -3.73 -34.09 6.68
N GLU A 532 -2.75 -33.19 6.68
CA GLU A 532 -2.90 -31.73 6.85
C GLU A 532 -3.75 -31.39 8.10
N VAL A 533 -3.08 -31.25 9.24
CA VAL A 533 -3.76 -31.01 10.53
C VAL A 533 -4.41 -29.62 10.57
N HIS A 534 -3.83 -28.65 9.86
CA HIS A 534 -4.29 -27.26 9.81
C HIS A 534 -4.42 -26.59 11.18
N PHE A 535 -3.44 -26.80 12.07
CA PHE A 535 -3.48 -26.19 13.39
C PHE A 535 -3.06 -24.73 13.34
N PHE A 536 -1.87 -24.43 12.81
CA PHE A 536 -1.27 -23.09 12.87
C PHE A 536 -1.88 -22.07 11.90
N ASP A 537 -2.73 -22.51 10.96
CA ASP A 537 -3.41 -21.65 9.99
C ASP A 537 -4.92 -21.44 10.27
N HIS A 538 -5.47 -22.06 11.31
CA HIS A 538 -6.86 -21.87 11.71
C HIS A 538 -6.99 -20.86 12.86
N GLU A 539 -7.57 -19.70 12.56
CA GLU A 539 -7.70 -18.58 13.50
C GLU A 539 -8.45 -18.94 14.79
N ASN A 540 -9.44 -19.83 14.72
CA ASN A 540 -10.22 -20.28 15.88
C ASN A 540 -9.39 -20.95 16.98
N HIS A 541 -8.18 -21.42 16.68
CA HIS A 541 -7.27 -21.97 17.70
C HIS A 541 -6.51 -20.90 18.49
N PHE A 542 -6.49 -19.66 17.98
CA PHE A 542 -5.69 -18.55 18.51
C PHE A 542 -6.52 -17.33 18.93
N THR A 543 -7.83 -17.31 18.66
CA THR A 543 -8.74 -16.24 19.09
C THR A 543 -9.36 -16.50 20.46
N GLY A 544 -9.50 -15.46 21.29
CA GLY A 544 -10.24 -15.50 22.56
C GLY A 544 -9.57 -16.23 23.73
N ARG A 545 -8.30 -16.67 23.60
CA ARG A 545 -7.53 -17.30 24.70
C ARG A 545 -6.12 -16.73 24.77
N LYS A 546 -5.57 -16.61 25.99
CA LYS A 546 -4.18 -16.18 26.22
C LYS A 546 -3.16 -17.21 25.73
N THR A 547 -3.51 -18.50 25.77
CA THR A 547 -2.69 -19.61 25.27
C THR A 547 -3.53 -20.55 24.38
N PRO A 548 -3.05 -20.92 23.18
CA PRO A 548 -3.71 -21.90 22.32
C PRO A 548 -3.83 -23.28 22.99
N ASN A 549 -4.89 -24.02 22.67
CA ASN A 549 -5.06 -25.37 23.20
C ASN A 549 -4.19 -26.38 22.43
N TYR A 550 -2.91 -26.47 22.78
CA TYR A 550 -1.98 -27.42 22.16
C TYR A 550 -2.32 -28.88 22.48
N GLU A 551 -3.03 -29.17 23.57
CA GLU A 551 -3.46 -30.54 23.85
C GLU A 551 -4.39 -31.07 22.75
N ALA A 552 -5.25 -30.22 22.19
CA ALA A 552 -6.08 -30.57 21.03
C ALA A 552 -5.25 -30.84 19.77
N TYR A 553 -4.08 -30.20 19.63
CA TYR A 553 -3.13 -30.49 18.56
C TYR A 553 -2.41 -31.83 18.79
N HIS A 554 -2.01 -32.11 20.03
CA HIS A 554 -1.27 -33.33 20.37
C HIS A 554 -2.11 -34.60 20.23
N ARG A 555 -3.44 -34.51 20.32
CA ARG A 555 -4.36 -35.65 20.10
C ARG A 555 -4.30 -36.26 18.70
N TYR A 556 -3.71 -35.58 17.72
CA TYR A 556 -3.45 -36.17 16.40
C TYR A 556 -2.27 -37.15 16.38
N PHE A 557 -1.49 -37.21 17.45
CA PHE A 557 -0.33 -38.08 17.61
C PHE A 557 -0.66 -39.16 18.64
N HIS A 558 -0.91 -40.39 18.18
CA HIS A 558 -1.38 -41.49 19.02
C HIS A 558 -0.26 -42.29 19.69
N ASP A 559 0.99 -42.08 19.26
CA ASP A 559 2.15 -42.85 19.72
C ASP A 559 3.15 -41.91 20.41
N THR A 560 3.46 -42.22 21.67
CA THR A 560 4.30 -41.42 22.57
C THR A 560 5.61 -42.14 22.92
N GLU A 561 6.07 -43.06 22.08
CA GLU A 561 7.43 -43.60 22.23
C GLU A 561 8.45 -42.46 22.30
N ALA A 562 9.16 -42.38 23.43
CA ALA A 562 10.01 -41.24 23.77
C ALA A 562 11.22 -41.05 22.84
N SER A 563 11.52 -42.04 21.99
CA SER A 563 12.68 -42.03 21.06
C SER A 563 12.33 -41.65 19.62
N ALA A 564 11.05 -41.45 19.28
CA ALA A 564 10.64 -41.12 17.91
C ALA A 564 10.45 -39.61 17.72
N LEU A 565 10.83 -39.08 16.56
CA LEU A 565 10.55 -37.70 16.18
C LEU A 565 9.09 -37.56 15.70
N HIS A 566 8.37 -36.58 16.23
CA HIS A 566 7.01 -36.25 15.81
C HIS A 566 7.04 -35.21 14.69
N GLY A 567 6.51 -35.59 13.53
CA GLY A 567 6.43 -34.75 12.34
C GLY A 567 4.99 -34.47 11.90
N GLU A 568 4.75 -33.29 11.33
CA GLU A 568 3.45 -32.95 10.73
C GLU A 568 3.63 -32.32 9.35
N GLY A 569 2.62 -32.42 8.47
CA GLY A 569 2.70 -31.90 7.11
C GLY A 569 1.44 -31.16 6.72
N THR A 570 1.49 -29.82 6.79
CA THR A 570 0.45 -28.91 6.29
C THR A 570 1.13 -27.86 5.39
N PRO A 571 1.04 -28.01 4.06
CA PRO A 571 1.82 -27.20 3.11
C PRO A 571 1.48 -25.71 3.06
N ILE A 572 0.36 -25.29 3.65
CA ILE A 572 -0.06 -23.88 3.68
C ILE A 572 0.72 -23.08 4.74
N TYR A 573 1.40 -23.72 5.69
CA TYR A 573 2.06 -23.01 6.78
C TYR A 573 3.15 -22.03 6.32
N MET A 574 3.93 -22.36 5.29
CA MET A 574 4.91 -21.40 4.75
C MET A 574 4.22 -20.15 4.17
N TYR A 575 3.02 -20.34 3.58
CA TYR A 575 2.25 -19.27 2.96
C TYR A 575 1.46 -18.44 3.98
N TRP A 576 0.84 -19.07 4.99
CA TRP A 576 -0.04 -18.41 5.95
C TRP A 576 0.75 -17.43 6.83
N ARG A 577 0.42 -16.13 6.77
CA ARG A 577 1.24 -15.05 7.36
C ARG A 577 1.44 -15.24 8.87
N PRO A 578 0.38 -15.49 9.66
CA PRO A 578 0.54 -15.73 11.10
C PRO A 578 1.24 -17.04 11.49
N ALA A 579 1.35 -18.03 10.59
CA ALA A 579 1.77 -19.37 10.97
C ALA A 579 3.23 -19.41 11.47
N ALA A 580 4.15 -18.67 10.84
CA ALA A 580 5.55 -18.62 11.26
C ALA A 580 5.71 -18.24 12.75
N GLN A 581 5.05 -17.15 13.15
CA GLN A 581 5.06 -16.68 14.54
C GLN A 581 4.43 -17.70 15.49
N ARG A 582 3.30 -18.31 15.09
CA ARG A 582 2.57 -19.29 15.92
C ARG A 582 3.38 -20.57 16.12
N ILE A 583 4.04 -21.04 15.07
CA ILE A 583 4.92 -22.22 15.11
C ILE A 583 6.11 -21.93 16.02
N HIS A 584 6.76 -20.77 15.86
CA HIS A 584 7.89 -20.37 16.71
C HIS A 584 7.47 -20.25 18.19
N ALA A 585 6.30 -19.64 18.46
CA ALA A 585 5.77 -19.53 19.82
C ALA A 585 5.41 -20.89 20.45
N TYR A 586 5.09 -21.89 19.64
CA TYR A 586 4.82 -23.26 20.09
C TYR A 586 6.10 -24.04 20.38
N ASN A 587 7.03 -24.06 19.42
CA ASN A 587 8.31 -24.74 19.55
C ASN A 587 9.40 -23.97 18.77
N PRO A 588 10.23 -23.15 19.46
CA PRO A 588 11.32 -22.42 18.81
C PRO A 588 12.38 -23.32 18.17
N GLU A 589 12.54 -24.55 18.64
CA GLU A 589 13.55 -25.53 18.17
C GLU A 589 13.05 -26.41 17.02
N ILE A 590 11.81 -26.23 16.56
CA ILE A 590 11.20 -27.04 15.51
C ILE A 590 11.96 -26.90 14.18
N LYS A 591 12.11 -28.01 13.45
CA LYS A 591 12.71 -28.02 12.12
C LYS A 591 11.65 -27.87 11.03
N LEU A 592 11.94 -27.13 9.97
CA LEU A 592 11.04 -26.91 8.84
C LEU A 592 11.61 -27.52 7.56
N ILE A 593 10.80 -28.30 6.85
CA ILE A 593 11.10 -28.86 5.54
C ILE A 593 10.19 -28.20 4.51
N LEU A 594 10.80 -27.63 3.46
CA LEU A 594 10.12 -26.89 2.40
C LEU A 594 10.47 -27.49 1.03
N LEU A 595 9.47 -27.98 0.31
CA LEU A 595 9.60 -28.37 -1.08
C LEU A 595 9.13 -27.24 -1.98
N LEU A 596 10.04 -26.68 -2.79
CA LEU A 596 9.72 -25.64 -3.76
C LEU A 596 9.63 -26.28 -5.15
N ARG A 597 8.64 -25.87 -5.94
CA ARG A 597 8.43 -26.31 -7.32
C ARG A 597 8.45 -25.08 -8.22
N ASN A 598 8.81 -25.23 -9.50
CA ASN A 598 8.63 -24.17 -10.47
C ASN A 598 7.24 -23.49 -10.30
N PRO A 599 7.20 -22.18 -9.97
CA PRO A 599 5.97 -21.50 -9.56
C PRO A 599 4.89 -21.51 -10.65
N ILE A 600 5.30 -21.54 -11.93
CA ILE A 600 4.42 -21.64 -13.11
C ILE A 600 3.66 -22.98 -13.09
N THR A 601 4.40 -24.09 -13.03
CA THR A 601 3.79 -25.43 -13.04
C THR A 601 3.04 -25.74 -11.75
N ARG A 602 3.48 -25.14 -10.62
CA ARG A 602 2.80 -25.19 -9.33
C ARG A 602 1.43 -24.49 -9.38
N ALA A 603 1.35 -23.30 -9.97
CA ALA A 603 0.10 -22.55 -10.14
C ALA A 603 -0.91 -23.35 -10.98
N TYR A 604 -0.46 -23.93 -12.10
CA TYR A 604 -1.33 -24.75 -12.95
C TYR A 604 -1.78 -26.05 -12.27
N SER A 605 -0.91 -26.67 -11.49
CA SER A 605 -1.27 -27.84 -10.69
C SER A 605 -2.28 -27.49 -9.59
N HIS A 606 -2.21 -26.27 -9.04
CA HIS A 606 -3.18 -25.78 -8.05
C HIS A 606 -4.54 -25.55 -8.70
N TRP A 607 -4.60 -24.85 -9.83
CA TRP A 607 -5.86 -24.63 -10.56
C TRP A 607 -6.52 -25.95 -10.97
N ASN A 608 -5.77 -26.91 -11.53
CA ASN A 608 -6.30 -28.23 -11.88
C ASN A 608 -6.84 -29.02 -10.66
N MET A 609 -6.32 -28.77 -9.46
CA MET A 609 -6.84 -29.37 -8.25
C MET A 609 -8.18 -28.76 -7.86
N GLU A 610 -8.29 -27.44 -7.88
CA GLU A 610 -9.54 -26.73 -7.53
C GLU A 610 -10.61 -26.91 -8.60
N TYR A 611 -10.21 -27.04 -9.86
CA TYR A 611 -11.09 -27.43 -10.96
C TYR A 611 -11.70 -28.82 -10.76
N ARG A 612 -10.91 -29.81 -10.36
CA ARG A 612 -11.42 -31.15 -10.04
C ARG A 612 -12.28 -31.17 -8.78
N ARG A 613 -12.00 -30.30 -7.80
CA ARG A 613 -12.79 -30.15 -6.58
C ARG A 613 -14.09 -29.38 -6.78
N ASN A 614 -14.36 -28.88 -7.99
CA ASN A 614 -15.49 -28.01 -8.29
C ASN A 614 -15.49 -26.69 -7.48
N ALA A 615 -14.32 -26.26 -7.01
CA ALA A 615 -14.14 -25.03 -6.25
C ALA A 615 -13.81 -23.83 -7.15
N ASP A 616 -13.18 -24.07 -8.30
CA ASP A 616 -12.92 -23.07 -9.32
C ASP A 616 -13.19 -23.63 -10.72
N LYS A 617 -14.09 -23.02 -11.49
CA LYS A 617 -14.47 -23.51 -12.83
C LYS A 617 -14.13 -22.56 -13.97
N ILE A 618 -13.58 -21.40 -13.66
CA ILE A 618 -13.21 -20.46 -14.71
C ILE A 618 -11.91 -20.92 -15.39
N PRO A 619 -11.73 -20.61 -16.69
CA PRO A 619 -10.50 -20.93 -17.42
C PRO A 619 -9.24 -20.48 -16.67
N PHE A 620 -8.13 -21.22 -16.82
CA PHE A 620 -6.93 -20.99 -16.03
C PHE A 620 -6.41 -19.55 -16.15
N LEU A 621 -6.33 -19.02 -17.36
CA LEU A 621 -5.88 -17.63 -17.57
C LEU A 621 -6.79 -16.65 -16.82
N ASP A 622 -8.12 -16.76 -16.95
CA ASP A 622 -9.07 -15.91 -16.23
C ASP A 622 -8.92 -16.02 -14.70
N ALA A 623 -8.63 -17.23 -14.21
CA ALA A 623 -8.37 -17.49 -12.80
C ALA A 623 -7.14 -16.75 -12.26
N LEU A 624 -6.07 -16.64 -13.06
CA LEU A 624 -4.87 -15.88 -12.71
C LEU A 624 -5.15 -14.37 -12.69
N LEU A 625 -5.86 -13.87 -13.70
CA LEU A 625 -6.08 -12.43 -13.90
C LEU A 625 -7.04 -11.82 -12.90
N THR A 626 -8.00 -12.63 -12.45
CA THR A 626 -9.01 -12.23 -11.45
C THR A 626 -8.59 -12.60 -10.03
N GLU A 627 -7.42 -13.22 -9.84
CA GLU A 627 -6.96 -13.72 -8.55
C GLU A 627 -7.00 -12.65 -7.46
N GLN A 628 -6.48 -11.46 -7.74
CA GLN A 628 -6.41 -10.39 -6.74
C GLN A 628 -7.79 -9.97 -6.24
N GLU A 629 -8.76 -9.76 -7.14
CA GLU A 629 -10.16 -9.45 -6.79
C GLU A 629 -10.80 -10.61 -6.03
N ARG A 630 -10.57 -11.85 -6.44
CA ARG A 630 -11.17 -13.01 -5.79
C ARG A 630 -10.59 -13.24 -4.39
N CYS A 631 -9.29 -12.97 -4.22
CA CYS A 631 -8.60 -13.13 -2.95
C CYS A 631 -8.87 -12.00 -1.96
N CYS A 632 -9.31 -10.80 -2.39
CA CYS A 632 -9.57 -9.68 -1.49
C CYS A 632 -10.66 -9.97 -0.46
N THR A 633 -11.56 -10.92 -0.77
CA THR A 633 -12.61 -11.40 0.14
C THR A 633 -12.07 -12.06 1.42
N ALA A 634 -10.82 -12.51 1.41
CA ALA A 634 -10.17 -13.11 2.57
C ALA A 634 -9.39 -12.08 3.43
N ALA A 635 -9.30 -10.81 3.00
CA ALA A 635 -8.53 -9.79 3.70
C ALA A 635 -9.02 -9.61 5.15
N PRO A 636 -8.11 -9.42 6.13
CA PRO A 636 -6.66 -9.24 5.99
C PRO A 636 -5.87 -10.56 5.86
N LEU A 637 -6.53 -11.71 5.90
CA LEU A 637 -5.90 -13.03 5.79
C LEU A 637 -5.72 -13.45 4.33
N GLN A 638 -5.03 -14.56 4.13
CA GLN A 638 -4.79 -15.09 2.79
C GLN A 638 -5.95 -15.95 2.29
N HIS A 639 -6.18 -15.90 0.98
CA HIS A 639 -7.20 -16.73 0.35
C HIS A 639 -6.71 -18.17 0.18
N ARG A 640 -7.57 -19.14 0.50
CA ARG A 640 -7.16 -20.56 0.53
C ARG A 640 -7.24 -21.25 -0.84
N VAL A 641 -8.19 -20.84 -1.68
CA VAL A 641 -8.54 -21.55 -2.92
C VAL A 641 -7.91 -20.87 -4.15
N PHE A 642 -8.24 -19.60 -4.38
CA PHE A 642 -7.89 -18.91 -5.63
C PHE A 642 -6.48 -18.30 -5.69
N SER A 643 -5.62 -18.57 -4.72
CA SER A 643 -4.27 -18.00 -4.62
C SER A 643 -3.26 -18.79 -5.48
N TYR A 644 -3.30 -18.63 -6.79
CA TYR A 644 -2.42 -19.28 -7.77
C TYR A 644 -1.10 -18.52 -8.00
N LEU A 645 -1.13 -17.19 -8.06
CA LEU A 645 0.01 -16.30 -8.18
C LEU A 645 0.64 -16.06 -6.81
N ASP A 646 -0.18 -15.70 -5.82
CA ASP A 646 0.29 -15.25 -4.52
C ASP A 646 1.13 -16.32 -3.80
N ARG A 647 0.67 -17.58 -3.84
CA ARG A 647 1.41 -18.72 -3.26
C ARG A 647 2.73 -19.04 -3.96
N GLY A 648 2.93 -18.56 -5.19
CA GLY A 648 4.17 -18.74 -5.95
C GLY A 648 5.25 -17.73 -5.59
N ARG A 649 4.95 -16.71 -4.78
CA ARG A 649 5.91 -15.70 -4.31
C ARG A 649 6.70 -16.23 -3.12
N TYR A 650 7.66 -17.11 -3.37
CA TYR A 650 8.39 -17.86 -2.34
C TYR A 650 9.35 -16.98 -1.54
N THR A 651 9.93 -15.95 -2.13
CA THR A 651 10.92 -15.05 -1.52
C THR A 651 10.34 -14.40 -0.25
N GLU A 652 9.18 -13.75 -0.35
CA GLU A 652 8.50 -13.15 0.82
C GLU A 652 8.15 -14.19 1.89
N GLN A 653 7.76 -15.40 1.47
CA GLN A 653 7.41 -16.49 2.39
C GLN A 653 8.64 -17.00 3.15
N LEU A 654 9.78 -17.15 2.47
CA LEU A 654 11.04 -17.57 3.07
C LEU A 654 11.64 -16.50 3.97
N GLU A 655 11.65 -15.24 3.55
CA GLU A 655 12.11 -14.12 4.38
C GLU A 655 11.34 -14.07 5.71
N ARG A 656 10.03 -14.28 5.67
CA ARG A 656 9.21 -14.36 6.88
C ARG A 656 9.61 -15.53 7.78
N LEU A 657 9.92 -16.70 7.21
CA LEU A 657 10.38 -17.83 8.02
C LEU A 657 11.78 -17.57 8.61
N PHE A 658 12.70 -16.99 7.84
CA PHE A 658 14.04 -16.63 8.30
C PHE A 658 14.04 -15.57 9.41
N ALA A 659 12.99 -14.75 9.51
CA ALA A 659 12.82 -13.81 10.60
C ALA A 659 12.53 -14.48 11.96
N TYR A 660 12.02 -15.72 11.97
CA TYR A 660 11.70 -16.48 13.19
C TYR A 660 12.62 -17.66 13.43
N PHE A 661 13.15 -18.30 12.38
CA PHE A 661 13.97 -19.50 12.50
C PHE A 661 15.35 -19.28 11.85
N PRO A 662 16.44 -19.69 12.52
CA PRO A 662 17.77 -19.67 11.93
C PRO A 662 17.83 -20.61 10.72
N ARG A 663 18.76 -20.33 9.80
CA ARG A 663 18.90 -21.06 8.52
C ARG A 663 19.05 -22.57 8.71
N GLN A 664 19.73 -22.99 9.78
CA GLN A 664 19.99 -24.39 10.14
C GLN A 664 18.74 -25.15 10.58
N GLN A 665 17.63 -24.47 10.88
CA GLN A 665 16.34 -25.09 11.18
C GLN A 665 15.44 -25.21 9.94
N ILE A 666 15.89 -24.78 8.75
CA ILE A 666 15.10 -24.81 7.52
C ILE A 666 15.84 -25.57 6.42
N HIS A 667 15.30 -26.72 6.05
CA HIS A 667 15.77 -27.52 4.92
C HIS A 667 14.87 -27.29 3.70
N ILE A 668 15.46 -26.78 2.62
CA ILE A 668 14.73 -26.41 1.39
C ILE A 668 15.20 -27.35 0.28
N ILE A 669 14.27 -27.93 -0.47
CA ILE A 669 14.58 -28.86 -1.58
C ILE A 669 13.73 -28.51 -2.80
N LYS A 670 14.31 -28.62 -3.99
CA LYS A 670 13.54 -28.60 -5.24
C LYS A 670 12.67 -29.86 -5.34
N SER A 671 11.41 -29.67 -5.71
CA SER A 671 10.46 -30.78 -5.89
C SER A 671 10.92 -31.70 -7.02
N GLU A 672 11.51 -31.11 -8.06
CA GLU A 672 12.12 -31.79 -9.20
C GLU A 672 13.26 -32.71 -8.77
N TYR A 673 14.03 -32.34 -7.73
CA TYR A 673 15.10 -33.17 -7.18
C TYR A 673 14.53 -34.37 -6.41
N LEU A 674 13.46 -34.19 -5.63
CA LEU A 674 12.76 -35.31 -4.99
C LEU A 674 12.22 -36.33 -6.01
N TRP A 675 11.86 -35.92 -7.23
CA TRP A 675 11.36 -36.83 -8.27
C TRP A 675 12.46 -37.52 -9.05
N SER A 676 13.53 -36.79 -9.38
CA SER A 676 14.64 -37.31 -10.21
C SER A 676 15.67 -38.10 -9.40
N GLN A 677 15.91 -37.71 -8.14
CA GLN A 677 16.90 -38.31 -7.25
C GLN A 677 16.30 -38.53 -5.84
N PRO A 678 15.26 -39.37 -5.72
CA PRO A 678 14.50 -39.53 -4.48
C PRO A 678 15.32 -40.04 -3.28
N GLN A 679 16.29 -40.94 -3.49
CA GLN A 679 17.11 -41.48 -2.39
C GLN A 679 17.98 -40.39 -1.78
N GLU A 680 18.71 -39.64 -2.61
CA GLU A 680 19.58 -38.55 -2.15
C GLU A 680 18.78 -37.45 -1.42
N ALA A 681 17.58 -37.12 -1.95
CA ALA A 681 16.69 -36.17 -1.30
C ALA A 681 16.22 -36.67 0.08
N LEU A 682 15.92 -37.97 0.23
CA LEU A 682 15.55 -38.56 1.53
C LEU A 682 16.72 -38.63 2.49
N ASP A 683 17.92 -38.97 2.01
CA ASP A 683 19.13 -39.03 2.84
C ASP A 683 19.45 -37.66 3.43
N GLY A 684 19.40 -36.59 2.62
CA GLY A 684 19.60 -35.22 3.10
C GLY A 684 18.54 -34.77 4.12
N ILE A 685 17.29 -35.24 3.99
CA ILE A 685 16.24 -34.97 4.99
C ILE A 685 16.50 -35.76 6.28
N CYS A 686 16.90 -37.04 6.17
CA CYS A 686 17.19 -37.87 7.34
C CYS A 686 18.38 -37.32 8.12
N GLU A 687 19.44 -36.89 7.43
CA GLU A 687 20.59 -36.19 8.01
C GLU A 687 20.15 -34.90 8.69
N PHE A 688 19.36 -34.07 8.00
CA PHE A 688 18.83 -32.83 8.56
C PHE A 688 17.99 -33.06 9.82
N LEU A 689 17.18 -34.12 9.86
CA LEU A 689 16.38 -34.49 11.02
C LEU A 689 17.22 -35.15 12.13
N GLY A 690 18.37 -35.74 11.79
CA GLY A 690 19.23 -36.48 12.72
C GLY A 690 18.76 -37.93 12.94
N VAL A 691 18.14 -38.54 11.93
CA VAL A 691 17.66 -39.92 11.97
C VAL A 691 18.43 -40.81 10.98
N PRO A 692 18.45 -42.14 11.17
CA PRO A 692 19.06 -43.06 10.21
C PRO A 692 18.49 -42.90 8.78
N PRO A 693 19.26 -43.20 7.73
CA PRO A 693 18.78 -43.13 6.36
C PRO A 693 17.64 -44.13 6.12
N LEU A 694 16.67 -43.73 5.30
CA LEU A 694 15.55 -44.57 4.88
C LEU A 694 15.83 -45.14 3.48
N PRO A 695 16.01 -46.46 3.30
CA PRO A 695 16.09 -47.04 1.97
C PRO A 695 14.76 -46.88 1.23
N LEU A 696 14.83 -46.51 -0.05
CA LEU A 696 13.65 -46.44 -0.90
C LEU A 696 12.94 -47.79 -1.01
N ILE A 697 11.62 -47.72 -1.15
CA ILE A 697 10.77 -48.84 -1.52
C ILE A 697 10.21 -48.51 -2.91
N ASP A 698 10.59 -49.30 -3.92
CA ASP A 698 10.39 -49.02 -5.35
C ASP A 698 8.91 -48.83 -5.77
N ASP A 699 7.95 -49.27 -4.95
CA ASP A 699 6.51 -49.26 -5.28
C ASP A 699 5.79 -47.92 -5.01
N LEU A 700 6.48 -46.90 -4.48
CA LEU A 700 5.84 -45.62 -4.14
C LEU A 700 5.60 -44.76 -5.39
N HIS A 701 4.39 -44.90 -5.96
CA HIS A 701 3.92 -44.09 -7.07
C HIS A 701 3.99 -42.59 -6.72
N VAL A 702 4.89 -41.88 -7.39
CA VAL A 702 4.87 -40.41 -7.42
C VAL A 702 3.54 -39.99 -8.03
N PHE A 703 2.73 -39.23 -7.28
CA PHE A 703 1.46 -38.68 -7.79
C PHE A 703 1.71 -37.65 -8.90
N ALA A 704 2.06 -38.11 -10.10
CA ALA A 704 2.01 -37.32 -11.32
C ALA A 704 0.55 -37.23 -11.75
N GLY A 705 -0.09 -36.11 -11.43
CA GLY A 705 -1.46 -35.89 -11.88
C GLY A 705 -1.47 -35.70 -13.40
N GLU A 706 -2.13 -36.59 -14.13
CA GLU A 706 -2.49 -36.34 -15.53
C GLU A 706 -3.45 -35.14 -15.58
N TYR A 707 -3.13 -34.17 -16.45
CA TYR A 707 -3.97 -33.01 -16.67
C TYR A 707 -4.83 -33.25 -17.91
N SER A 708 -6.12 -32.88 -17.84
CA SER A 708 -7.06 -33.07 -18.96
C SER A 708 -6.70 -32.25 -20.20
N ALA A 709 -5.88 -31.22 -20.05
CA ALA A 709 -5.35 -30.39 -21.12
C ALA A 709 -3.94 -29.91 -20.76
N PRO A 710 -3.12 -29.53 -21.75
CA PRO A 710 -1.91 -28.75 -21.50
C PRO A 710 -2.26 -27.33 -21.02
N MET A 711 -1.30 -26.66 -20.38
CA MET A 711 -1.43 -25.25 -20.02
C MET A 711 -1.58 -24.39 -21.29
N PRO A 712 -2.58 -23.49 -21.38
CA PRO A 712 -2.69 -22.54 -22.47
C PRO A 712 -1.41 -21.72 -22.65
N LEU A 713 -1.02 -21.44 -23.89
CA LEU A 713 0.23 -20.74 -24.19
C LEU A 713 0.24 -19.34 -23.58
N GLU A 714 -0.88 -18.63 -23.67
CA GLU A 714 -1.06 -17.30 -23.12
C GLU A 714 -0.93 -17.27 -21.59
N ALA A 715 -1.43 -18.32 -20.92
CA ALA A 715 -1.27 -18.47 -19.48
C ALA A 715 0.19 -18.76 -19.10
N ARG A 716 0.91 -19.54 -19.93
CA ARG A 716 2.34 -19.81 -19.73
C ARG A 716 3.15 -18.53 -19.89
N GLU A 717 2.96 -17.78 -20.96
CA GLU A 717 3.66 -16.52 -21.22
C GLU A 717 3.42 -15.49 -20.10
N PHE A 718 2.16 -15.35 -19.67
CA PHE A 718 1.80 -14.50 -18.53
C PHE A 718 2.56 -14.90 -17.27
N LEU A 719 2.54 -16.18 -16.90
CA LEU A 719 3.19 -16.69 -15.69
C LEU A 719 4.71 -16.59 -15.76
N THR A 720 5.29 -16.81 -16.93
CA THR A 720 6.72 -16.64 -17.18
C THR A 720 7.16 -15.21 -16.87
N HIS A 721 6.50 -14.22 -17.48
CA HIS A 721 6.82 -12.82 -17.24
C HIS A 721 6.54 -12.41 -15.80
N TYR A 722 5.45 -12.92 -15.20
CA TYR A 722 5.08 -12.61 -13.83
C TYR A 722 6.10 -13.14 -12.81
N PHE A 723 6.57 -14.38 -12.96
CA PHE A 723 7.44 -15.03 -11.98
C PHE A 723 8.93 -14.88 -12.26
N GLU A 724 9.37 -14.38 -13.41
CA GLU A 724 10.79 -14.19 -13.71
C GLU A 724 11.52 -13.37 -12.61
N PRO A 725 11.04 -12.18 -12.18
CA PRO A 725 11.69 -11.45 -11.10
C PRO A 725 11.72 -12.21 -9.75
N GLU A 726 10.66 -12.98 -9.47
CA GLU A 726 10.55 -13.79 -8.26
C GLU A 726 11.53 -14.99 -8.28
N ILE A 727 11.70 -15.65 -9.42
CA ILE A 727 12.63 -16.77 -9.60
C ILE A 727 14.07 -16.27 -9.42
N LEU A 728 14.44 -15.14 -10.04
CA LEU A 728 15.76 -14.55 -9.90
C LEU A 728 16.06 -14.08 -8.46
N ALA A 729 15.06 -13.50 -7.79
CA ALA A 729 15.18 -13.10 -6.38
C ALA A 729 15.35 -14.32 -5.46
N LEU A 730 14.58 -15.38 -5.70
CA LEU A 730 14.68 -16.64 -4.96
C LEU A 730 16.05 -17.28 -5.15
N GLU A 731 16.53 -17.36 -6.39
CA GLU A 731 17.85 -17.91 -6.75
C GLU A 731 18.95 -17.25 -5.92
N LYS A 732 18.95 -15.90 -5.88
CA LYS A 732 19.87 -15.11 -5.06
C LYS A 732 19.69 -15.35 -3.56
N LEU A 733 18.46 -15.48 -3.07
CA LEU A 733 18.16 -15.61 -1.64
C LEU A 733 18.69 -16.93 -1.06
N ILE A 734 18.54 -18.05 -1.79
CA ILE A 734 18.89 -19.39 -1.28
C ILE A 734 20.14 -20.00 -1.93
N GLY A 735 20.73 -19.33 -2.93
CA GLY A 735 21.95 -19.77 -3.62
C GLY A 735 21.76 -21.00 -4.49
N TRP A 736 20.57 -21.15 -5.09
CA TRP A 736 20.29 -22.23 -6.04
C TRP A 736 20.69 -21.82 -7.46
N ASP A 737 20.69 -22.79 -8.37
CA ASP A 737 20.53 -22.54 -9.81
C ASP A 737 19.06 -22.78 -10.12
N CYS A 738 18.31 -21.78 -10.57
CA CYS A 738 16.89 -21.91 -10.96
C CYS A 738 16.69 -21.67 -12.47
N SER A 739 17.74 -21.80 -13.28
CA SER A 739 17.68 -21.61 -14.73
C SER A 739 16.70 -22.58 -15.42
N ASP A 740 16.49 -23.77 -14.86
CA ASP A 740 15.51 -24.75 -15.30
C ASP A 740 14.05 -24.30 -15.12
N TRP A 741 13.82 -23.24 -14.34
CA TRP A 741 12.49 -22.65 -14.13
C TRP A 741 12.18 -21.48 -15.05
N LEU A 742 13.21 -20.90 -15.69
CA LEU A 742 13.09 -19.81 -16.63
C LEU A 742 12.82 -20.34 -18.06
N PRO A 743 12.19 -19.54 -18.93
CA PRO A 743 12.03 -19.89 -20.35
C PRO A 743 13.43 -20.04 -20.98
N ARG A 744 13.59 -21.07 -21.82
CA ARG A 744 14.79 -21.26 -22.65
C ARG A 744 14.73 -20.44 -23.92
#